data_AF-A0A1A9VEP8-F1
#
_entry.id   AF-A0A1A9VEP8-F1
#
_cell.length_a   1.000
_cell.length_b   1.000
_cell.length_c   1.000
_cell.angle_alpha   90.00
_cell.angle_beta   90.00
_cell.angle_gamma   90.00
#
_symmetry.space_group_name_H-M   'P 1'
#
loop_
_entity.id
_entity.type
_entity.pdbx_description
1 polymer ?
#
loop_
_entity_poly.entity_id
_entity_poly.type
_entity_poly.pdbx_seq_one_letter_code
_entity_poly.pdbx_strand_id
1 'polypeptide(L)'
;MLERSAYSLVLLTFTIRLHSETHALYWPCESNHNCTANGSLCISATGQCECKEFDYVFSGDYTKCLKNSLFGDTCEEDIQCNLMPSAAYCKSGVCGCIDKETYIEGSCKQLSNLEQYCDESQICDFGYDRDSVQCKCNGTDAKCTCACADGYYFYGYFRRHGNICRRKSTEIDDACVVNEDCRNLGDNVKCMSLTCQHVDEIKAINSLPVKDIANSSISESEKNSFISSDLSSSECVQPQGPLLKNHSWSNEFSPKTKSNIAEDNRTNFDFELQEHLLPLGTKIVDVHKSHEAKDKSHVVGSSCTENGKPCPNLSYSFCSSNKCLCKRGYYHKNGKCFAELGELILSSDDCESELDPTAKRCVCPKNYFYEKSLRECRKPIQFHLSCTSDSQCSPFGDAYCHLEIPRRCTCEEYAEYNALLQMCVYTGTLNVKCNTDDDCPTKHSVCSNNRCKCGQYYIENGHECSAGVGAVCAKNDDCFAPNSECTSSHSSDYEQKNKICQCRRGFVHFRDECLSEGSSNAEILQIFCKEFSYLIFIVLLAEDIGAECVDSEQCKLLGASCNNGRCSCTYQQHFTNGYCETKKGIGELCSKATECYIEKDSKNLECRNSICQCRYGFQSDVDKKDCIRVVPSKKNSSGKPSALKVVTFLLIGSAFLVTSAAIKQAYY
;
A
#
# COMPACT_ATOMS: atom_id res chain seq x y z
N MET A 1 26.70 53.02 -38.04
CA MET A 1 25.32 52.75 -37.59
C MET A 1 24.98 51.25 -37.57
N LEU A 2 25.96 50.34 -37.36
CA LEU A 2 25.76 48.88 -37.49
C LEU A 2 26.03 48.09 -36.20
N GLU A 3 26.78 48.60 -35.21
CA GLU A 3 27.09 47.87 -33.97
C GLU A 3 26.00 47.89 -32.90
N ARG A 4 25.05 48.84 -32.94
CA ARG A 4 23.98 48.91 -31.93
C ARG A 4 22.88 47.86 -32.08
N SER A 5 22.81 47.16 -33.22
CA SER A 5 21.80 46.11 -33.45
C SER A 5 22.16 44.77 -32.78
N ALA A 6 23.45 44.42 -32.72
CA ALA A 6 23.91 43.12 -32.20
C ALA A 6 23.72 42.98 -30.68
N TYR A 7 24.00 44.03 -29.91
CA TYR A 7 23.90 43.98 -28.44
C TYR A 7 22.49 43.77 -27.92
N SER A 8 21.45 44.21 -28.65
CA SER A 8 20.06 44.06 -28.24
C SER A 8 19.57 42.61 -28.40
N LEU A 9 20.01 41.91 -29.45
CA LEU A 9 19.70 40.49 -29.67
C LEU A 9 20.37 39.57 -28.64
N VAL A 10 21.62 39.82 -28.27
CA VAL A 10 22.35 38.96 -27.33
C VAL A 10 21.74 39.01 -25.92
N LEU A 11 21.34 40.20 -25.44
CA LEU A 11 20.69 40.36 -24.13
C LEU A 11 19.34 39.64 -24.05
N LEU A 12 18.55 39.67 -25.12
CA LEU A 12 17.27 38.95 -25.22
C LEU A 12 17.46 37.42 -25.20
N THR A 13 18.54 36.89 -25.76
CA THR A 13 18.83 35.44 -25.72
C THR A 13 19.36 34.95 -24.37
N PHE A 14 19.91 35.84 -23.53
CA PHE A 14 20.53 35.45 -22.26
C PHE A 14 19.54 35.39 -21.09
N THR A 15 18.48 36.20 -21.10
CA THR A 15 17.42 36.15 -20.07
C THR A 15 16.56 34.89 -20.16
N ILE A 16 16.39 34.33 -21.37
CA ILE A 16 15.59 33.11 -21.62
C ILE A 16 16.27 31.83 -21.08
N ARG A 17 17.58 31.86 -20.82
CA ARG A 17 18.39 30.66 -20.50
C ARG A 17 18.65 30.41 -19.00
N LEU A 18 17.95 31.10 -18.09
CA LEU A 18 18.14 30.98 -16.64
C LEU A 18 16.93 30.46 -15.85
N HIS A 19 15.89 29.94 -16.51
CA HIS A 19 14.75 29.28 -15.83
C HIS A 19 14.55 27.84 -16.33
N SER A 20 15.09 26.89 -15.55
CA SER A 20 14.86 25.44 -15.57
C SER A 20 15.54 24.94 -14.27
N GLU A 21 14.94 24.21 -13.34
CA GLU A 21 13.72 23.40 -13.40
C GLU A 21 12.86 23.59 -12.13
N THR A 22 11.82 24.41 -12.23
CA THR A 22 10.49 24.03 -11.73
C THR A 22 9.54 24.29 -12.88
N HIS A 23 9.03 23.23 -13.52
CA HIS A 23 8.08 23.37 -14.64
C HIS A 23 6.68 23.69 -14.11
N ALA A 24 6.52 24.85 -13.49
CA ALA A 24 5.24 25.54 -13.51
C ALA A 24 4.94 25.86 -14.97
N LEU A 25 3.94 25.21 -15.57
CA LEU A 25 3.63 25.42 -16.98
C LEU A 25 3.08 26.83 -17.18
N TYR A 26 3.90 27.69 -17.80
CA TYR A 26 3.56 29.07 -18.08
C TYR A 26 2.73 29.16 -19.37
N TRP A 27 1.42 29.33 -19.23
CA TRP A 27 0.50 29.56 -20.35
C TRP A 27 0.05 31.03 -20.39
N PRO A 28 0.75 31.91 -21.12
CA PRO A 28 0.44 33.33 -21.17
C PRO A 28 -0.83 33.64 -21.97
N CYS A 29 -1.51 34.72 -21.61
CA CYS A 29 -2.71 35.21 -22.29
C CYS A 29 -2.85 36.74 -22.23
N GLU A 30 -3.49 37.31 -23.25
CA GLU A 30 -3.94 38.71 -23.27
C GLU A 30 -5.47 38.79 -23.17
N SER A 31 -6.17 37.73 -23.58
CA SER A 31 -7.62 37.59 -23.54
C SER A 31 -8.03 36.14 -23.32
N ASN A 32 -9.30 35.91 -22.98
CA ASN A 32 -9.84 34.55 -22.82
C ASN A 32 -9.71 33.68 -24.09
N HIS A 33 -9.59 34.28 -25.28
CA HIS A 33 -9.40 33.54 -26.53
C HIS A 33 -8.04 32.85 -26.64
N ASN A 34 -7.04 33.24 -25.82
CA ASN A 34 -5.74 32.56 -25.76
C ASN A 34 -5.80 31.25 -24.95
N CYS A 35 -6.83 31.07 -24.14
CA CYS A 35 -7.00 29.93 -23.24
C CYS A 35 -7.94 28.91 -23.89
N THR A 36 -7.35 27.94 -24.59
CA THR A 36 -8.10 26.97 -25.42
C THR A 36 -8.69 25.81 -24.62
N ALA A 37 -8.28 25.62 -23.36
CA ALA A 37 -8.82 24.58 -22.51
C ALA A 37 -10.27 24.89 -22.10
N ASN A 38 -11.17 23.90 -22.20
CA ASN A 38 -12.56 24.07 -21.79
C ASN A 38 -12.65 24.39 -20.29
N GLY A 39 -13.35 25.47 -19.93
CA GLY A 39 -13.46 25.95 -18.55
C GLY A 39 -12.30 26.85 -18.06
N SER A 40 -11.35 27.22 -18.93
CA SER A 40 -10.26 28.14 -18.59
C SER A 40 -10.58 29.61 -18.91
N LEU A 41 -9.90 30.54 -18.24
CA LEU A 41 -10.04 31.98 -18.40
C LEU A 41 -8.67 32.66 -18.29
N CYS A 42 -8.53 33.83 -18.89
CA CYS A 42 -7.34 34.65 -18.78
C CYS A 42 -7.42 35.55 -17.54
N ILE A 43 -6.53 35.34 -16.57
CA ILE A 43 -6.45 36.18 -15.37
C ILE A 43 -5.58 37.40 -15.69
N SER A 44 -6.21 38.55 -15.92
CA SER A 44 -5.52 39.79 -16.33
C SER A 44 -4.49 40.30 -15.31
N ALA A 45 -4.53 39.83 -14.06
CA ALA A 45 -3.57 40.18 -13.01
C ALA A 45 -2.25 39.38 -13.11
N THR A 46 -2.30 38.13 -13.60
CA THR A 46 -1.14 37.24 -13.75
C THR A 46 -0.68 37.12 -15.21
N GLY A 47 -1.53 37.53 -16.16
CA GLY A 47 -1.31 37.38 -17.60
C GLY A 47 -1.31 35.91 -18.04
N GLN A 48 -2.01 35.04 -17.30
CA GLN A 48 -1.95 33.59 -17.48
C GLN A 48 -3.35 32.96 -17.57
N CYS A 49 -3.43 31.86 -18.31
CA CYS A 49 -4.61 31.02 -18.37
C CYS A 49 -4.70 30.17 -17.09
N GLU A 50 -5.81 30.31 -16.38
CA GLU A 50 -6.12 29.54 -15.17
C GLU A 50 -7.51 28.90 -15.33
N CYS A 51 -7.80 27.83 -14.60
CA CYS A 51 -9.15 27.28 -14.57
C CYS A 51 -10.10 28.27 -13.87
N LYS A 52 -11.32 28.38 -14.39
CA LYS A 52 -12.33 29.35 -13.91
C LYS A 52 -12.69 29.14 -12.43
N GLU A 53 -12.69 27.88 -12.00
CA GLU A 53 -12.95 27.45 -10.62
C GLU A 53 -11.62 27.05 -9.98
N PHE A 54 -11.41 27.44 -8.72
CA PHE A 54 -10.09 27.37 -8.05
C PHE A 54 -9.73 25.96 -7.56
N ASP A 55 -10.73 25.08 -7.47
CA ASP A 55 -10.64 23.66 -7.15
C ASP A 55 -10.53 22.79 -8.43
N TYR A 56 -10.06 23.36 -9.54
CA TYR A 56 -9.83 22.66 -10.80
C TYR A 56 -8.38 22.82 -11.28
N VAL A 57 -7.89 21.78 -11.95
CA VAL A 57 -6.59 21.71 -12.63
C VAL A 57 -6.81 21.49 -14.13
N PHE A 58 -5.81 21.82 -14.94
CA PHE A 58 -5.80 21.38 -16.34
C PHE A 58 -5.63 19.86 -16.43
N SER A 59 -6.28 19.23 -17.40
CA SER A 59 -5.94 17.87 -17.85
C SER A 59 -4.49 17.80 -18.34
N GLY A 60 -3.89 16.61 -18.34
CA GLY A 60 -2.50 16.41 -18.75
C GLY A 60 -2.21 16.79 -20.22
N ASP A 61 -3.24 16.84 -21.06
CA ASP A 61 -3.20 17.30 -22.45
C ASP A 61 -3.57 18.79 -22.63
N TYR A 62 -3.91 19.49 -21.55
CA TYR A 62 -4.33 20.90 -21.52
C TYR A 62 -5.58 21.23 -22.37
N THR A 63 -6.49 20.28 -22.59
CA THR A 63 -7.73 20.50 -23.35
C THR A 63 -8.96 20.84 -22.50
N LYS A 64 -8.97 20.50 -21.20
CA LYS A 64 -10.09 20.75 -20.28
C LYS A 64 -9.60 21.10 -18.87
N CYS A 65 -10.44 21.79 -18.11
CA CYS A 65 -10.31 21.89 -16.66
C CYS A 65 -11.05 20.71 -16.01
N LEU A 66 -10.33 19.94 -15.20
CA LEU A 66 -10.82 18.84 -14.39
C LEU A 66 -10.93 19.28 -12.93
N LYS A 67 -11.98 18.84 -12.24
CA LYS A 67 -12.12 19.12 -10.81
C LYS A 67 -11.06 18.34 -10.02
N ASN A 68 -10.44 18.97 -9.05
CA ASN A 68 -9.50 18.32 -8.14
C ASN A 68 -10.23 17.32 -7.25
N SER A 69 -9.57 16.20 -6.98
CA SER A 69 -10.10 15.09 -6.21
C SER A 69 -9.16 14.83 -5.03
N LEU A 70 -9.72 14.66 -3.83
CA LEU A 70 -8.95 14.25 -2.66
C LEU A 70 -8.85 12.71 -2.64
N PHE A 71 -8.04 12.14 -1.73
CA PHE A 71 -7.94 10.69 -1.56
C PHE A 71 -9.33 10.05 -1.37
N GLY A 72 -9.60 8.94 -2.05
CA GLY A 72 -10.88 8.24 -2.01
C GLY A 72 -11.99 8.88 -2.86
N ASP A 73 -11.78 10.06 -3.42
CA ASP A 73 -12.71 10.69 -4.35
C ASP A 73 -12.47 10.18 -5.79
N THR A 74 -13.50 10.23 -6.62
CA THR A 74 -13.43 9.79 -8.04
C THR A 74 -12.53 10.69 -8.88
N CYS A 75 -11.80 10.12 -9.83
CA CYS A 75 -10.91 10.82 -10.76
C CYS A 75 -10.94 10.20 -12.18
N GLU A 76 -10.48 10.98 -13.16
CA GLU A 76 -10.23 10.59 -14.54
C GLU A 76 -8.72 10.50 -14.83
N GLU A 77 -7.92 11.41 -14.25
CA GLU A 77 -6.48 11.57 -14.50
C GLU A 77 -5.71 11.85 -13.19
N ASP A 78 -4.45 11.39 -13.12
CA ASP A 78 -3.57 11.55 -11.94
C ASP A 78 -3.42 13.01 -11.47
N ILE A 79 -3.46 13.95 -12.42
CA ILE A 79 -3.31 15.39 -12.17
C ILE A 79 -4.38 15.93 -11.21
N GLN A 80 -5.56 15.30 -11.12
CA GLN A 80 -6.63 15.70 -10.20
C GLN A 80 -6.28 15.45 -8.73
N CYS A 81 -5.40 14.48 -8.45
CA CYS A 81 -4.98 14.12 -7.10
C CYS A 81 -3.88 15.08 -6.55
N ASN A 82 -3.42 16.06 -7.33
CA ASN A 82 -2.28 16.94 -7.00
C ASN A 82 -2.51 17.95 -5.85
N LEU A 83 -3.72 18.06 -5.29
CA LEU A 83 -3.88 18.73 -3.98
C LEU A 83 -3.15 17.97 -2.86
N MET A 84 -2.84 16.69 -3.10
CA MET A 84 -2.03 15.86 -2.21
C MET A 84 -0.55 16.00 -2.54
N PRO A 85 0.33 16.11 -1.52
CA PRO A 85 1.76 16.20 -1.75
C PRO A 85 2.36 14.81 -1.83
N SER A 86 2.84 14.46 -3.03
CA SER A 86 3.56 13.22 -3.35
C SER A 86 2.69 11.96 -3.40
N ALA A 87 2.97 11.12 -4.40
CA ALA A 87 2.54 9.72 -4.52
C ALA A 87 1.04 9.37 -4.55
N ALA A 88 0.14 10.36 -4.57
CA ALA A 88 -1.26 10.13 -4.95
C ALA A 88 -1.44 10.16 -6.47
N TYR A 89 -2.20 9.21 -7.03
CA TYR A 89 -2.55 9.11 -8.45
C TYR A 89 -3.92 8.45 -8.65
N CYS A 90 -4.43 8.43 -9.88
CA CYS A 90 -5.77 7.95 -10.18
C CYS A 90 -5.79 6.43 -10.41
N LYS A 91 -6.01 5.66 -9.33
CA LYS A 91 -6.04 4.20 -9.36
C LYS A 91 -7.47 3.69 -9.55
N SER A 92 -7.75 3.08 -10.71
CA SER A 92 -9.08 2.53 -11.05
C SER A 92 -10.23 3.56 -10.93
N GLY A 93 -9.95 4.82 -11.27
CA GLY A 93 -10.94 5.91 -11.22
C GLY A 93 -11.15 6.52 -9.82
N VAL A 94 -10.28 6.23 -8.85
CA VAL A 94 -10.29 6.82 -7.50
C VAL A 94 -8.88 7.29 -7.12
N CYS A 95 -8.73 8.47 -6.51
CA CYS A 95 -7.41 8.94 -6.05
C CYS A 95 -6.90 8.05 -4.90
N GLY A 96 -5.73 7.45 -5.08
CA GLY A 96 -5.11 6.53 -4.11
C GLY A 96 -3.58 6.63 -4.09
N CYS A 97 -2.96 5.97 -3.11
CA CYS A 97 -1.50 5.95 -2.93
C CYS A 97 -0.82 4.86 -3.77
N ILE A 98 0.52 4.91 -3.84
CA ILE A 98 1.34 3.85 -4.45
C ILE A 98 1.21 2.57 -3.61
N ASP A 99 1.39 1.42 -4.26
CA ASP A 99 1.37 0.13 -3.56
C ASP A 99 2.38 0.15 -2.40
N LYS A 100 1.90 -0.26 -1.20
CA LYS A 100 2.62 -0.22 0.09
C LYS A 100 2.72 1.15 0.78
N GLU A 101 2.04 2.18 0.29
CA GLU A 101 1.85 3.44 1.02
C GLU A 101 0.42 3.58 1.54
N THR A 102 0.29 4.16 2.74
CA THR A 102 -0.99 4.43 3.42
C THR A 102 -1.22 5.93 3.45
N TYR A 103 -2.47 6.36 3.27
CA TYR A 103 -2.85 7.76 3.34
C TYR A 103 -2.96 8.22 4.79
N ILE A 104 -2.06 9.10 5.23
CA ILE A 104 -2.05 9.67 6.58
C ILE A 104 -1.63 11.16 6.57
N GLU A 105 -2.24 11.96 7.43
CA GLU A 105 -1.89 13.38 7.66
C GLU A 105 -1.88 14.23 6.37
N GLY A 106 -2.85 13.99 5.46
CA GLY A 106 -2.92 14.67 4.17
C GLY A 106 -1.88 14.26 3.13
N SER A 107 -1.25 13.08 3.26
CA SER A 107 -0.20 12.60 2.34
C SER A 107 -0.13 11.08 2.27
N CYS A 108 0.40 10.54 1.17
CA CYS A 108 0.78 9.12 1.10
C CYS A 108 2.14 8.93 1.80
N LYS A 109 2.20 8.00 2.76
CA LYS A 109 3.44 7.65 3.46
C LYS A 109 3.59 6.14 3.56
N GLN A 110 4.82 5.64 3.47
CA GLN A 110 5.11 4.26 3.83
C GLN A 110 5.13 4.15 5.36
N LEU A 111 4.34 3.21 5.91
CA LEU A 111 4.31 2.93 7.35
C LEU A 111 5.21 1.74 7.69
N SER A 112 5.73 1.75 8.92
CA SER A 112 6.52 0.67 9.50
C SER A 112 5.60 -0.35 10.17
N ASN A 113 5.77 -1.63 9.81
CA ASN A 113 5.01 -2.70 10.45
C ASN A 113 5.45 -2.88 11.91
N LEU A 114 4.63 -3.59 12.68
CA LEU A 114 4.98 -4.01 14.04
C LEU A 114 6.32 -4.77 14.07
N GLU A 115 7.06 -4.61 15.16
CA GLU A 115 8.46 -5.03 15.34
C GLU A 115 9.51 -4.33 14.42
N GLN A 116 9.10 -3.52 13.43
CA GLN A 116 10.03 -2.69 12.64
C GLN A 116 10.41 -1.41 13.39
N TYR A 117 11.51 -0.78 12.95
CA TYR A 117 12.03 0.46 13.55
C TYR A 117 11.06 1.63 13.42
N CYS A 118 11.03 2.48 14.45
CA CYS A 118 10.35 3.77 14.43
C CYS A 118 11.11 4.82 15.22
N ASP A 119 10.83 6.08 14.91
CA ASP A 119 11.18 7.27 15.66
C ASP A 119 9.94 7.92 16.29
N GLU A 120 8.82 7.93 15.56
CA GLU A 120 7.52 8.44 15.99
C GLU A 120 6.41 7.37 15.89
N SER A 121 5.37 7.46 16.74
CA SER A 121 4.22 6.53 16.68
C SER A 121 3.41 6.67 15.39
N GLN A 122 3.41 7.87 14.79
CA GLN A 122 2.64 8.20 13.58
C GLN A 122 3.15 7.49 12.32
N ILE A 123 4.38 6.95 12.34
CA ILE A 123 4.91 6.15 11.25
C ILE A 123 4.56 4.65 11.36
N CYS A 124 3.97 4.21 12.47
CA CYS A 124 3.59 2.82 12.67
C CYS A 124 2.29 2.50 11.91
N ASP A 125 2.26 1.36 11.22
CA ASP A 125 1.07 0.91 10.52
C ASP A 125 -0.05 0.58 11.51
N PHE A 126 -1.25 1.10 11.22
CA PHE A 126 -2.43 0.94 12.07
C PHE A 126 -3.57 0.36 11.24
N GLY A 127 -4.19 -0.72 11.74
CA GLY A 127 -5.20 -1.45 10.98
C GLY A 127 -6.47 -0.65 10.70
N TYR A 128 -7.25 -0.39 11.74
CA TYR A 128 -8.52 0.36 11.66
C TYR A 128 -8.69 1.39 12.79
N ASP A 129 -7.69 1.51 13.67
CA ASP A 129 -7.68 2.38 14.84
C ASP A 129 -6.26 2.93 15.01
N ARG A 130 -6.10 4.25 14.84
CA ARG A 130 -4.79 4.93 14.87
C ARG A 130 -4.13 4.89 16.25
N ASP A 131 -4.93 4.75 17.32
CA ASP A 131 -4.42 4.70 18.70
C ASP A 131 -4.05 3.29 19.15
N SER A 132 -4.23 2.28 18.29
CA SER A 132 -3.88 0.88 18.59
C SER A 132 -2.38 0.59 18.60
N VAL A 133 -1.55 1.49 18.05
CA VAL A 133 -0.10 1.35 17.90
C VAL A 133 0.67 2.50 18.53
N GLN A 134 1.87 2.20 19.02
CA GLN A 134 2.81 3.22 19.49
C GLN A 134 4.25 2.78 19.23
N CYS A 135 5.15 3.75 19.06
CA CYS A 135 6.58 3.48 19.04
C CYS A 135 7.07 3.17 20.47
N LYS A 136 7.54 1.93 20.74
CA LYS A 136 8.07 1.52 22.04
C LYS A 136 9.60 1.45 21.99
N CYS A 137 10.26 2.19 22.88
CA CYS A 137 11.72 2.20 23.04
C CYS A 137 12.12 1.44 24.31
N ASN A 138 13.03 0.46 24.19
CA ASN A 138 13.67 -0.14 25.35
C ASN A 138 14.80 0.77 25.81
N GLY A 139 14.61 1.48 26.93
CA GLY A 139 15.32 2.75 27.25
C GLY A 139 16.86 2.77 27.32
N THR A 140 17.56 1.65 27.19
CA THR A 140 19.04 1.60 27.07
C THR A 140 19.54 1.50 25.63
N ASP A 141 18.72 1.01 24.70
CA ASP A 141 19.08 0.80 23.31
C ASP A 141 18.30 1.79 22.43
N ALA A 142 18.97 2.48 21.51
CA ALA A 142 18.34 3.41 20.55
C ALA A 142 17.47 2.71 19.48
N LYS A 143 17.05 1.46 19.73
CA LYS A 143 16.21 0.64 18.88
C LYS A 143 14.78 0.67 19.40
N CYS A 144 14.05 1.70 19.01
CA CYS A 144 12.60 1.73 19.17
C CYS A 144 11.92 0.92 18.06
N THR A 145 10.78 0.31 18.36
CA THR A 145 10.02 -0.48 17.40
C THR A 145 8.52 -0.27 17.54
N CYS A 146 7.79 -0.33 16.42
CA CYS A 146 6.34 -0.28 16.42
C CYS A 146 5.76 -1.47 17.19
N ALA A 147 4.87 -1.19 18.15
CA ALA A 147 4.25 -2.19 18.99
C ALA A 147 2.81 -1.79 19.33
N CYS A 148 1.99 -2.73 19.75
CA CYS A 148 0.64 -2.41 20.20
C CYS A 148 0.67 -1.50 21.43
N ALA A 149 -0.22 -0.51 21.41
CA ALA A 149 -0.38 0.43 22.49
C ALA A 149 -0.93 -0.23 23.76
N ASP A 150 -0.79 0.44 24.89
CA ASP A 150 -1.29 -0.09 26.16
C ASP A 150 -2.83 -0.12 26.14
N GLY A 151 -3.41 -1.23 26.61
CA GLY A 151 -4.83 -1.55 26.38
C GLY A 151 -5.11 -2.32 25.06
N TYR A 152 -4.12 -2.50 24.18
CA TYR A 152 -4.27 -3.29 22.94
C TYR A 152 -3.49 -4.61 23.00
N TYR A 153 -3.89 -5.59 22.19
CA TYR A 153 -3.13 -6.82 21.92
C TYR A 153 -2.80 -6.95 20.43
N PHE A 154 -1.71 -7.65 20.15
CA PHE A 154 -1.33 -8.05 18.80
C PHE A 154 -2.22 -9.20 18.33
N TYR A 155 -2.84 -9.05 17.16
CA TYR A 155 -3.50 -10.16 16.49
C TYR A 155 -2.80 -10.51 15.17
N GLY A 156 -2.15 -11.67 15.18
CA GLY A 156 -1.43 -12.24 14.04
C GLY A 156 -0.74 -13.52 14.47
N TYR A 157 -1.06 -14.64 13.83
CA TYR A 157 -0.42 -15.93 14.16
C TYR A 157 1.06 -15.96 13.74
N PHE A 158 1.43 -15.12 12.76
CA PHE A 158 2.80 -14.85 12.36
C PHE A 158 3.13 -13.35 12.52
N ARG A 159 4.28 -13.06 13.13
CA ARG A 159 4.89 -11.71 13.31
C ARG A 159 5.16 -10.93 12.00
N ARG A 160 4.76 -11.45 10.85
CA ARG A 160 5.00 -10.87 9.51
C ARG A 160 3.73 -10.62 8.68
N HIS A 161 2.57 -11.13 9.09
CA HIS A 161 1.32 -11.02 8.31
C HIS A 161 0.21 -10.26 9.06
N GLY A 162 -0.06 -10.61 10.32
CA GLY A 162 -0.90 -9.76 11.15
C GLY A 162 -0.15 -8.48 11.48
N ASN A 163 -0.69 -7.32 11.10
CA ASN A 163 -0.14 -6.00 11.44
C ASN A 163 -1.17 -5.15 12.22
N ILE A 164 -2.10 -5.82 12.89
CA ILE A 164 -3.28 -5.21 13.50
C ILE A 164 -3.20 -5.36 15.01
N CYS A 165 -3.26 -4.22 15.69
CA CYS A 165 -3.44 -4.17 17.13
C CYS A 165 -4.92 -3.97 17.44
N ARG A 166 -5.45 -4.81 18.34
CA ARG A 166 -6.87 -4.87 18.70
C ARG A 166 -7.08 -4.40 20.13
N ARG A 167 -8.17 -3.68 20.39
CA ARG A 167 -8.52 -3.20 21.72
C ARG A 167 -8.88 -4.38 22.63
N LYS A 168 -8.34 -4.40 23.86
CA LYS A 168 -8.79 -5.31 24.93
C LYS A 168 -9.99 -4.67 25.62
N SER A 169 -11.08 -5.41 25.78
CA SER A 169 -12.19 -4.98 26.62
C SER A 169 -11.78 -5.13 28.10
N THR A 170 -12.07 -4.11 28.92
CA THR A 170 -11.58 -4.05 30.32
C THR A 170 -12.62 -4.36 31.38
N GLU A 171 -13.90 -4.38 31.01
CA GLU A 171 -15.03 -4.63 31.89
C GLU A 171 -16.18 -5.33 31.14
N ILE A 172 -17.14 -5.90 31.87
CA ILE A 172 -18.39 -6.41 31.30
C ILE A 172 -19.17 -5.25 30.68
N ASP A 173 -19.92 -5.53 29.61
CA ASP A 173 -20.61 -4.56 28.74
C ASP A 173 -19.71 -3.57 27.97
N ASP A 174 -18.38 -3.63 28.13
CA ASP A 174 -17.46 -2.87 27.26
C ASP A 174 -17.51 -3.39 25.82
N ALA A 175 -17.20 -2.48 24.91
CA ALA A 175 -17.29 -2.68 23.48
C ALA A 175 -16.27 -3.73 22.98
N CYS A 176 -16.72 -4.67 22.14
CA CYS A 176 -15.92 -5.70 21.48
C CYS A 176 -16.37 -5.93 20.02
N VAL A 177 -15.52 -6.52 19.20
CA VAL A 177 -15.86 -6.93 17.81
C VAL A 177 -15.86 -8.45 17.67
N VAL A 178 -14.99 -9.15 18.41
CA VAL A 178 -14.88 -10.61 18.40
C VAL A 178 -14.66 -11.16 19.82
N ASN A 179 -14.93 -12.45 20.04
CA ASN A 179 -14.76 -13.10 21.36
C ASN A 179 -13.39 -12.89 22.00
N GLU A 180 -12.32 -12.85 21.20
CA GLU A 180 -10.95 -12.63 21.67
C GLU A 180 -10.74 -11.29 22.38
N ASP A 181 -11.48 -10.23 21.99
CA ASP A 181 -11.37 -8.90 22.61
C ASP A 181 -11.79 -8.97 24.11
N CYS A 182 -12.66 -9.92 24.47
CA CYS A 182 -13.15 -10.16 25.84
C CYS A 182 -12.29 -11.12 26.69
N ARG A 183 -11.21 -11.72 26.15
CA ARG A 183 -10.47 -12.83 26.79
C ARG A 183 -10.05 -12.57 28.24
N ASN A 184 -9.70 -11.32 28.59
CA ASN A 184 -9.22 -10.97 29.92
C ASN A 184 -10.32 -10.95 31.01
N LEU A 185 -11.59 -11.11 30.63
CA LEU A 185 -12.76 -11.06 31.53
C LEU A 185 -13.18 -12.45 32.03
N GLY A 186 -12.57 -13.52 31.50
CA GLY A 186 -12.78 -14.91 31.91
C GLY A 186 -13.46 -15.78 30.85
N ASP A 187 -13.31 -17.11 30.97
CA ASP A 187 -13.69 -18.07 29.92
C ASP A 187 -15.19 -18.10 29.56
N ASN A 188 -16.06 -17.64 30.47
CA ASN A 188 -17.51 -17.55 30.27
C ASN A 188 -17.98 -16.19 29.72
N VAL A 189 -17.06 -15.29 29.35
CA VAL A 189 -17.39 -13.99 28.74
C VAL A 189 -17.14 -14.05 27.23
N LYS A 190 -18.12 -13.61 26.43
CA LYS A 190 -18.05 -13.62 24.97
C LYS A 190 -18.51 -12.30 24.37
N CYS A 191 -18.10 -12.05 23.13
CA CYS A 191 -18.54 -10.88 22.41
C CYS A 191 -19.93 -11.14 21.80
N MET A 192 -20.94 -10.48 22.35
CA MET A 192 -22.34 -10.70 22.00
C MET A 192 -22.99 -9.34 21.72
N SER A 193 -23.55 -9.19 20.52
CA SER A 193 -24.11 -7.91 20.05
C SER A 193 -23.14 -6.72 20.17
N LEU A 194 -21.84 -6.98 20.00
CA LEU A 194 -20.72 -6.02 20.10
C LEU A 194 -20.38 -5.51 21.52
N THR A 195 -20.87 -6.18 22.57
CA THR A 195 -20.39 -5.99 23.95
C THR A 195 -19.98 -7.30 24.63
N CYS A 196 -19.07 -7.24 25.60
CA CYS A 196 -18.63 -8.42 26.35
C CYS A 196 -19.65 -8.81 27.42
N GLN A 197 -20.31 -9.97 27.24
CA GLN A 197 -21.40 -10.43 28.10
C GLN A 197 -21.12 -11.84 28.64
N HIS A 198 -21.69 -12.17 29.81
CA HIS A 198 -21.64 -13.52 30.36
C HIS A 198 -22.58 -14.46 29.59
N VAL A 199 -22.05 -15.59 29.12
CA VAL A 199 -22.82 -16.60 28.36
C VAL A 199 -23.96 -17.20 29.19
N ASP A 200 -23.85 -17.20 30.52
CA ASP A 200 -24.83 -17.79 31.44
C ASP A 200 -26.10 -16.96 31.63
N GLU A 201 -26.07 -15.63 31.42
CA GLU A 201 -27.22 -14.74 31.66
C GLU A 201 -28.34 -14.89 30.61
N ILE A 202 -28.02 -15.47 29.46
CA ILE A 202 -28.94 -15.63 28.32
C ILE A 202 -30.02 -16.69 28.58
N LYS A 203 -29.79 -17.63 29.51
CA LYS A 203 -30.82 -18.60 29.91
C LYS A 203 -31.98 -17.97 30.70
N ALA A 204 -31.82 -16.77 31.26
CA ALA A 204 -32.86 -16.09 32.04
C ALA A 204 -33.77 -15.19 31.17
N ILE A 205 -33.26 -14.64 30.07
CA ILE A 205 -34.01 -13.68 29.23
C ILE A 205 -35.05 -14.38 28.35
N ASN A 206 -34.84 -15.65 28.00
CA ASN A 206 -35.84 -16.48 27.30
C ASN A 206 -36.99 -16.99 28.21
N SER A 207 -37.10 -16.52 29.46
CA SER A 207 -38.10 -16.97 30.43
C SER A 207 -38.84 -15.84 31.16
N LEU A 208 -39.46 -14.93 30.41
CA LEU A 208 -40.55 -14.08 30.92
C LEU A 208 -41.79 -14.15 30.00
N PRO A 209 -43.01 -14.11 30.55
CA PRO A 209 -44.19 -14.64 29.86
C PRO A 209 -44.84 -13.62 28.89
N VAL A 210 -45.14 -14.09 27.69
CA VAL A 210 -46.14 -13.45 26.82
C VAL A 210 -47.50 -13.58 27.51
N LYS A 211 -48.16 -12.46 27.78
CA LYS A 211 -49.59 -12.42 28.15
C LYS A 211 -50.42 -12.03 26.94
N ASP A 212 -51.50 -12.77 26.75
CA ASP A 212 -52.32 -12.75 25.54
C ASP A 212 -53.08 -11.45 25.30
N ILE A 213 -53.23 -11.09 24.01
CA ILE A 213 -54.54 -10.70 23.48
C ILE A 213 -54.79 -11.51 22.21
N ALA A 214 -55.96 -12.15 22.15
CA ALA A 214 -56.43 -13.05 21.09
C ALA A 214 -56.70 -12.28 19.76
N ASN A 215 -57.03 -12.90 18.61
CA ASN A 215 -57.88 -14.08 18.47
C ASN A 215 -57.84 -14.72 17.07
N SER A 216 -58.44 -15.91 16.98
CA SER A 216 -58.78 -16.75 15.80
C SER A 216 -57.64 -17.40 14.98
N SER A 217 -57.74 -18.68 14.54
CA SER A 217 -58.53 -19.84 15.02
C SER A 217 -58.15 -21.10 14.21
N ILE A 218 -57.82 -22.22 14.88
CA ILE A 218 -58.11 -23.64 14.49
C ILE A 218 -57.51 -24.13 13.13
N SER A 219 -56.79 -25.25 13.00
CA SER A 219 -56.70 -26.47 13.81
C SER A 219 -55.29 -27.12 13.83
N GLU A 220 -55.09 -28.05 14.76
CA GLU A 220 -54.08 -29.14 14.72
C GLU A 220 -54.30 -30.02 13.45
N SER A 221 -53.45 -30.96 13.02
CA SER A 221 -52.48 -31.87 13.66
C SER A 221 -51.50 -32.40 12.56
N GLU A 222 -50.43 -33.19 12.75
CA GLU A 222 -50.02 -34.16 13.78
C GLU A 222 -48.49 -34.12 14.00
N LYS A 223 -48.00 -34.70 15.11
CA LYS A 223 -46.60 -35.11 15.27
C LYS A 223 -46.42 -36.51 14.69
N ASN A 224 -45.25 -36.81 14.10
CA ASN A 224 -44.45 -37.92 14.63
C ASN A 224 -42.98 -37.95 14.21
N SER A 225 -42.25 -38.57 15.12
CA SER A 225 -40.81 -38.72 15.32
C SER A 225 -40.07 -39.72 14.41
N PHE A 226 -38.83 -39.34 14.05
CA PHE A 226 -37.59 -40.14 14.16
C PHE A 226 -37.18 -41.24 13.13
N ILE A 227 -35.84 -41.26 12.94
CA ILE A 227 -34.90 -42.31 12.45
C ILE A 227 -34.46 -42.27 10.97
N SER A 228 -33.13 -42.42 10.83
CA SER A 228 -32.24 -42.29 9.69
C SER A 228 -32.38 -43.36 8.59
N SER A 229 -31.87 -43.05 7.39
CA SER A 229 -30.95 -43.94 6.66
C SER A 229 -30.24 -43.18 5.52
N ASP A 230 -29.03 -43.62 5.20
CA ASP A 230 -28.16 -43.04 4.17
C ASP A 230 -28.61 -43.41 2.74
N LEU A 231 -28.42 -42.51 1.77
CA LEU A 231 -27.85 -42.89 0.48
C LEU A 231 -27.21 -41.71 -0.27
N SER A 232 -26.26 -42.03 -1.15
CA SER A 232 -25.36 -41.13 -1.85
C SER A 232 -25.88 -40.64 -3.22
N SER A 233 -25.10 -39.70 -3.78
CA SER A 233 -24.80 -39.50 -5.21
C SER A 233 -25.85 -38.91 -6.17
N SER A 234 -25.48 -37.72 -6.69
CA SER A 234 -25.53 -37.26 -8.10
C SER A 234 -26.88 -37.17 -8.84
N GLU A 235 -27.29 -35.96 -9.22
CA GLU A 235 -27.05 -35.34 -10.56
C GLU A 235 -27.74 -33.96 -10.70
N CYS A 236 -27.37 -33.19 -11.72
CA CYS A 236 -27.76 -31.78 -11.89
C CYS A 236 -28.94 -31.59 -12.85
N VAL A 237 -29.96 -30.79 -12.49
CA VAL A 237 -30.87 -30.14 -13.46
C VAL A 237 -31.25 -28.72 -12.98
N GLN A 238 -31.29 -27.76 -13.91
CA GLN A 238 -31.78 -26.38 -13.70
C GLN A 238 -33.32 -26.35 -13.56
N PRO A 239 -33.92 -25.22 -13.13
CA PRO A 239 -34.77 -24.54 -14.11
C PRO A 239 -34.73 -23.00 -14.09
N GLN A 240 -35.21 -22.44 -15.20
CA GLN A 240 -35.40 -21.01 -15.45
C GLN A 240 -36.55 -20.43 -14.60
N GLY A 241 -36.49 -19.14 -14.26
CA GLY A 241 -37.57 -18.44 -13.55
C GLY A 241 -38.67 -17.87 -14.47
N PRO A 242 -39.73 -17.25 -13.92
CA PRO A 242 -40.67 -16.42 -14.67
C PRO A 242 -40.68 -14.92 -14.29
N LEU A 243 -41.25 -14.13 -15.20
CA LEU A 243 -41.20 -12.67 -15.31
C LEU A 243 -42.23 -11.89 -14.47
N LEU A 244 -41.82 -10.69 -14.03
CA LEU A 244 -42.56 -9.40 -13.95
C LEU A 244 -44.00 -9.35 -13.38
N LYS A 245 -44.20 -8.43 -12.41
CA LYS A 245 -44.89 -7.15 -12.69
C LYS A 245 -44.67 -6.06 -11.64
N ASN A 246 -44.67 -4.82 -12.12
CA ASN A 246 -44.48 -3.58 -11.35
C ASN A 246 -45.70 -3.27 -10.46
N HIS A 247 -45.49 -2.51 -9.38
CA HIS A 247 -46.32 -1.34 -9.10
C HIS A 247 -45.51 -0.23 -8.43
N SER A 248 -45.64 0.99 -8.96
CA SER A 248 -45.07 2.22 -8.42
C SER A 248 -46.00 2.80 -7.34
N TRP A 249 -45.42 3.40 -6.29
CA TRP A 249 -45.91 4.69 -5.82
C TRP A 249 -44.80 5.55 -5.21
N SER A 250 -44.66 6.74 -5.78
CA SER A 250 -44.08 7.93 -5.17
C SER A 250 -44.95 8.45 -4.03
N ASN A 251 -44.34 9.16 -3.06
CA ASN A 251 -44.83 10.50 -2.69
C ASN A 251 -43.80 11.26 -1.83
N GLU A 252 -43.70 12.56 -2.10
CA GLU A 252 -43.06 13.56 -1.24
C GLU A 252 -43.89 13.75 0.05
N PHE A 253 -43.31 14.31 1.11
CA PHE A 253 -43.82 15.50 1.83
C PHE A 253 -42.95 15.84 3.06
N SER A 254 -42.43 17.07 3.10
CA SER A 254 -41.91 17.75 4.31
C SER A 254 -42.99 18.72 4.86
N PRO A 255 -42.69 19.64 5.79
CA PRO A 255 -42.43 19.43 7.22
C PRO A 255 -43.48 20.17 8.10
N LYS A 256 -43.51 19.93 9.43
CA LYS A 256 -44.24 20.80 10.40
C LYS A 256 -43.47 21.01 11.72
N THR A 257 -43.92 22.00 12.50
CA THR A 257 -43.05 22.92 13.24
C THR A 257 -43.55 23.18 14.68
N LYS A 258 -42.62 23.29 15.64
CA LYS A 258 -42.64 23.99 16.97
C LYS A 258 -43.93 24.04 17.83
N SER A 259 -43.78 23.79 19.14
CA SER A 259 -44.05 24.80 20.19
C SER A 259 -43.37 24.46 21.54
N ASN A 260 -43.20 25.48 22.41
CA ASN A 260 -42.37 25.49 23.64
C ASN A 260 -43.17 25.24 24.94
N ILE A 261 -42.46 25.08 26.07
CA ILE A 261 -42.68 25.56 27.47
C ILE A 261 -41.72 24.73 28.37
N ALA A 262 -40.56 25.23 28.84
CA ALA A 262 -40.26 26.16 29.95
C ALA A 262 -40.15 25.51 31.36
N GLU A 263 -38.90 25.53 31.90
CA GLU A 263 -38.47 25.85 33.30
C GLU A 263 -39.00 24.98 34.48
N ASP A 264 -38.30 24.77 35.62
CA ASP A 264 -37.20 25.52 36.27
C ASP A 264 -36.40 24.69 37.34
N ASN A 265 -35.31 25.28 37.86
CA ASN A 265 -34.50 25.00 39.07
C ASN A 265 -33.51 23.80 39.08
N ARG A 266 -32.18 23.97 39.17
CA ARG A 266 -31.25 24.75 40.08
C ARG A 266 -30.90 24.05 41.41
N THR A 267 -29.59 23.85 41.63
CA THR A 267 -28.80 24.56 42.68
C THR A 267 -27.30 24.57 42.34
N ASN A 268 -26.61 25.69 42.62
CA ASN A 268 -25.16 25.88 42.46
C ASN A 268 -24.34 25.18 43.57
N PHE A 269 -23.01 25.09 43.41
CA PHE A 269 -22.08 25.81 44.29
C PHE A 269 -20.68 25.99 43.65
N ASP A 270 -20.17 27.21 43.64
CA ASP A 270 -18.81 27.59 43.19
C ASP A 270 -17.78 27.51 44.33
N PHE A 271 -16.49 27.29 44.01
CA PHE A 271 -15.41 28.10 44.59
C PHE A 271 -14.10 28.09 43.75
N GLU A 272 -13.31 29.16 43.87
CA GLU A 272 -12.16 29.51 43.03
C GLU A 272 -10.78 29.18 43.65
N LEU A 273 -9.72 29.71 43.01
CA LEU A 273 -8.32 29.96 43.44
C LEU A 273 -7.29 28.79 43.29
N GLN A 274 -6.02 29.03 42.89
CA GLN A 274 -5.33 30.25 42.40
C GLN A 274 -4.10 29.88 41.53
N GLU A 275 -3.75 30.74 40.55
CA GLU A 275 -2.51 30.62 39.75
C GLU A 275 -1.22 30.91 40.54
N HIS A 276 -0.09 30.34 40.09
CA HIS A 276 1.25 30.93 40.28
C HIS A 276 2.10 30.91 38.99
N LEU A 277 2.54 32.13 38.63
CA LEU A 277 3.29 32.56 37.44
C LEU A 277 4.82 32.57 37.75
N LEU A 278 5.83 32.67 36.87
CA LEU A 278 6.07 32.85 35.41
C LEU A 278 7.61 32.52 35.22
N PRO A 279 8.45 33.09 34.31
CA PRO A 279 8.33 33.60 32.93
C PRO A 279 9.40 33.12 31.91
N LEU A 280 9.16 33.36 30.61
CA LEU A 280 10.06 33.95 29.57
C LEU A 280 9.63 33.46 28.16
N GLY A 281 9.15 34.26 27.19
CA GLY A 281 8.73 35.66 27.18
C GLY A 281 9.34 36.49 26.04
N THR A 282 8.59 36.77 24.95
CA THR A 282 8.85 37.95 24.07
C THR A 282 7.66 38.35 23.18
N LYS A 283 7.03 39.47 23.56
CA LYS A 283 6.45 40.56 22.74
C LYS A 283 5.44 40.26 21.60
N ILE A 284 4.18 40.56 21.93
CA ILE A 284 3.14 41.08 21.03
C ILE A 284 3.53 42.49 20.53
N VAL A 285 3.08 42.86 19.32
CA VAL A 285 3.03 44.24 18.84
C VAL A 285 1.60 44.54 18.38
N ASP A 286 0.96 45.53 19.02
CA ASP A 286 -0.36 46.01 18.64
C ASP A 286 -0.34 46.84 17.34
N VAL A 287 -1.40 46.73 16.54
CA VAL A 287 -1.71 47.68 15.46
C VAL A 287 -3.15 48.15 15.62
N HIS A 288 -3.32 49.45 15.90
CA HIS A 288 -4.64 50.07 16.05
C HIS A 288 -5.34 50.30 14.70
N LYS A 289 -6.64 49.97 14.67
CA LYS A 289 -7.73 50.54 13.85
C LYS A 289 -7.43 50.94 12.39
N SER A 290 -8.07 50.22 11.47
CA SER A 290 -8.59 50.78 10.22
C SER A 290 -10.10 50.47 10.07
N HIS A 291 -10.74 51.16 9.13
CA HIS A 291 -12.21 51.31 9.06
C HIS A 291 -13.00 50.06 8.66
N GLU A 292 -14.29 50.10 9.00
CA GLU A 292 -15.40 49.24 8.59
C GLU A 292 -15.20 48.46 7.28
N ALA A 293 -14.92 47.17 7.42
CA ALA A 293 -15.35 46.15 6.47
C ALA A 293 -16.30 45.20 7.21
N LYS A 294 -17.49 44.93 6.65
CA LYS A 294 -18.40 43.92 7.20
C LYS A 294 -17.65 42.60 7.29
N ASP A 295 -17.55 42.04 8.50
CA ASP A 295 -16.91 40.76 8.78
C ASP A 295 -17.65 39.65 8.02
N LYS A 296 -17.15 39.34 6.83
CA LYS A 296 -17.50 38.15 6.08
C LYS A 296 -16.48 37.10 6.50
N SER A 297 -16.92 36.12 7.30
CA SER A 297 -16.16 34.90 7.54
C SER A 297 -15.61 34.39 6.21
N HIS A 298 -14.28 34.29 6.11
CA HIS A 298 -13.66 33.73 4.93
C HIS A 298 -14.04 32.26 4.84
N VAL A 299 -14.50 31.84 3.66
CA VAL A 299 -14.72 30.44 3.32
C VAL A 299 -13.58 29.94 2.43
N VAL A 300 -13.41 28.62 2.31
CA VAL A 300 -12.55 28.01 1.29
C VAL A 300 -12.87 28.60 -0.10
N GLY A 301 -11.85 28.97 -0.87
CA GLY A 301 -11.97 29.67 -2.15
C GLY A 301 -12.05 31.21 -2.07
N SER A 302 -12.09 31.78 -0.86
CA SER A 302 -11.97 33.25 -0.66
C SER A 302 -10.62 33.77 -1.15
N SER A 303 -10.59 35.01 -1.63
CA SER A 303 -9.35 35.68 -2.02
C SER A 303 -8.47 35.98 -0.80
N CYS A 304 -7.16 35.79 -0.96
CA CYS A 304 -6.13 36.12 0.03
C CYS A 304 -4.91 36.75 -0.68
N THR A 305 -4.09 37.49 0.07
CA THR A 305 -3.04 38.36 -0.48
C THR A 305 -1.62 37.85 -0.32
N GLU A 306 -1.40 36.85 0.55
CA GLU A 306 -0.06 36.39 0.93
C GLU A 306 0.01 34.86 0.93
N ASN A 307 0.48 34.29 -0.18
CA ASN A 307 0.65 32.84 -0.33
C ASN A 307 1.51 32.26 0.82
N GLY A 308 1.11 31.10 1.34
CA GLY A 308 1.72 30.42 2.48
C GLY A 308 1.20 30.85 3.86
N LYS A 309 0.54 32.02 4.00
CA LYS A 309 -0.04 32.45 5.29
C LYS A 309 -1.42 31.84 5.55
N PRO A 310 -1.82 31.64 6.82
CA PRO A 310 -3.19 31.23 7.16
C PRO A 310 -4.21 32.30 6.73
N CYS A 311 -5.40 31.90 6.28
CA CYS A 311 -6.43 32.89 5.96
C CYS A 311 -7.12 33.44 7.22
N PRO A 312 -7.48 34.74 7.25
CA PRO A 312 -8.21 35.34 8.36
C PRO A 312 -9.56 34.62 8.58
N ASN A 313 -9.96 34.39 9.83
CA ASN A 313 -11.26 33.84 10.21
C ASN A 313 -11.63 32.47 9.55
N LEU A 314 -10.63 31.70 9.10
CA LEU A 314 -10.80 30.35 8.56
C LEU A 314 -9.72 29.41 9.13
N SER A 315 -10.07 28.66 10.18
CA SER A 315 -9.20 27.66 10.81
C SER A 315 -8.67 26.65 9.79
N TYR A 316 -7.47 26.13 10.05
CA TYR A 316 -6.81 25.09 9.24
C TYR A 316 -6.65 25.39 7.75
N SER A 317 -6.68 26.67 7.37
CA SER A 317 -6.45 27.10 6.00
C SER A 317 -5.06 27.67 5.78
N PHE A 318 -4.67 27.76 4.51
CA PHE A 318 -3.54 28.54 4.03
C PHE A 318 -3.88 29.18 2.68
N CYS A 319 -3.21 30.27 2.36
CA CYS A 319 -3.33 30.96 1.08
C CYS A 319 -2.44 30.27 0.02
N SER A 320 -3.00 29.92 -1.13
CA SER A 320 -2.27 29.43 -2.30
C SER A 320 -2.88 30.01 -3.57
N SER A 321 -2.06 30.47 -4.51
CA SER A 321 -2.53 31.16 -5.73
C SER A 321 -3.58 32.25 -5.47
N ASN A 322 -3.38 33.05 -4.41
CA ASN A 322 -4.33 34.08 -3.92
C ASN A 322 -5.72 33.54 -3.51
N LYS A 323 -5.83 32.25 -3.19
CA LYS A 323 -7.04 31.55 -2.75
C LYS A 323 -6.84 30.80 -1.43
N CYS A 324 -7.84 30.83 -0.56
CA CYS A 324 -7.82 30.08 0.70
C CYS A 324 -8.14 28.58 0.46
N LEU A 325 -7.19 27.71 0.79
CA LEU A 325 -7.31 26.24 0.73
C LEU A 325 -7.14 25.64 2.12
N CYS A 326 -7.63 24.41 2.33
CA CYS A 326 -7.38 23.66 3.56
C CYS A 326 -5.95 23.11 3.61
N LYS A 327 -5.35 23.07 4.79
CA LYS A 327 -4.05 22.45 5.05
C LYS A 327 -4.13 20.93 4.87
N ARG A 328 -2.96 20.28 4.71
CA ARG A 328 -2.81 18.82 4.78
C ARG A 328 -3.37 18.30 6.10
N GLY A 329 -4.09 17.19 6.08
CA GLY A 329 -4.85 16.68 7.23
C GLY A 329 -6.24 17.33 7.39
N TYR A 330 -6.63 18.26 6.51
CA TYR A 330 -7.92 18.95 6.60
C TYR A 330 -8.58 19.04 5.23
N TYR A 331 -9.88 18.78 5.19
CA TYR A 331 -10.66 18.73 3.95
C TYR A 331 -11.78 19.78 3.95
N HIS A 332 -12.17 20.22 2.76
CA HIS A 332 -13.20 21.23 2.59
C HIS A 332 -14.60 20.62 2.74
N LYS A 333 -15.39 21.14 3.68
CA LYS A 333 -16.82 20.85 3.80
C LYS A 333 -17.58 22.11 4.24
N ASN A 334 -18.71 22.40 3.59
CA ASN A 334 -19.58 23.54 3.92
C ASN A 334 -18.86 24.92 4.03
N GLY A 335 -17.80 25.13 3.24
CA GLY A 335 -17.01 26.37 3.26
C GLY A 335 -15.95 26.45 4.36
N LYS A 336 -15.87 25.47 5.27
CA LYS A 336 -14.86 25.34 6.31
C LYS A 336 -13.85 24.22 5.98
N CYS A 337 -12.77 24.16 6.76
CA CYS A 337 -11.81 23.07 6.76
C CYS A 337 -12.03 22.18 8.00
N PHE A 338 -12.47 20.94 7.77
CA PHE A 338 -12.65 19.93 8.81
C PHE A 338 -11.40 19.07 8.93
N ALA A 339 -11.11 18.59 10.13
CA ALA A 339 -9.96 17.72 10.38
C ALA A 339 -10.23 16.28 9.93
N GLU A 340 -9.20 15.63 9.38
CA GLU A 340 -9.15 14.18 9.18
C GLU A 340 -8.96 13.45 10.53
N LEU A 341 -9.32 12.17 10.56
CA LEU A 341 -9.22 11.33 11.74
C LEU A 341 -7.75 11.18 12.16
N GLY A 342 -7.47 11.48 13.43
CA GLY A 342 -6.14 11.57 14.02
C GLY A 342 -5.53 12.97 14.06
N GLU A 343 -6.10 13.96 13.36
CA GLU A 343 -5.56 15.33 13.31
C GLU A 343 -6.00 16.20 14.50
N LEU A 344 -5.13 17.13 14.89
CA LEU A 344 -5.30 17.99 16.07
C LEU A 344 -6.30 19.14 15.82
N ILE A 345 -7.27 19.31 16.72
CA ILE A 345 -8.30 20.35 16.63
C ILE A 345 -8.31 21.32 17.82
N LEU A 346 -8.89 22.49 17.57
CA LEU A 346 -9.01 23.62 18.50
C LEU A 346 -10.46 23.77 18.99
N SER A 347 -11.44 23.33 18.19
CA SER A 347 -12.86 23.27 18.50
C SER A 347 -13.42 21.90 18.08
N SER A 348 -14.38 21.37 18.84
CA SER A 348 -15.16 20.18 18.45
C SER A 348 -15.92 20.36 17.14
N ASP A 349 -16.31 21.60 16.82
CA ASP A 349 -17.09 21.92 15.61
C ASP A 349 -16.32 21.72 14.30
N ASP A 350 -15.00 21.53 14.38
CA ASP A 350 -14.12 21.27 13.24
C ASP A 350 -13.92 19.75 13.00
N CYS A 351 -14.68 18.91 13.73
CA CYS A 351 -14.72 17.45 13.61
C CYS A 351 -16.10 16.96 13.15
N GLU A 352 -16.16 15.93 12.30
CA GLU A 352 -17.42 15.24 11.98
C GLU A 352 -17.67 13.99 12.85
N SER A 353 -16.62 13.48 13.49
CA SER A 353 -16.65 12.31 14.36
C SER A 353 -16.54 12.72 15.84
N GLU A 354 -16.30 11.74 16.70
CA GLU A 354 -16.04 11.96 18.12
C GLU A 354 -14.71 12.71 18.34
N LEU A 355 -14.70 13.69 19.24
CA LEU A 355 -13.50 14.36 19.71
C LEU A 355 -12.96 13.61 20.93
N ASP A 356 -11.72 13.15 20.88
CA ASP A 356 -10.97 12.80 22.08
C ASP A 356 -10.58 14.11 22.82
N PRO A 357 -11.18 14.43 23.98
CA PRO A 357 -10.92 15.69 24.68
C PRO A 357 -9.52 15.74 25.30
N THR A 358 -8.88 14.59 25.50
CA THR A 358 -7.55 14.48 26.11
C THR A 358 -6.45 14.69 25.09
N ALA A 359 -6.54 14.03 23.93
CA ALA A 359 -5.60 14.20 22.82
C ALA A 359 -5.94 15.38 21.88
N LYS A 360 -7.14 15.97 22.01
CA LYS A 360 -7.66 17.06 21.17
C LYS A 360 -7.63 16.72 19.67
N ARG A 361 -8.10 15.53 19.30
CA ARG A 361 -8.11 15.05 17.90
C ARG A 361 -9.42 14.37 17.55
N CYS A 362 -9.72 14.32 16.25
CA CYS A 362 -10.82 13.53 15.73
C CYS A 362 -10.52 12.02 15.83
N VAL A 363 -11.42 11.23 16.40
CA VAL A 363 -11.31 9.76 16.47
C VAL A 363 -12.62 9.10 16.04
N CYS A 364 -12.58 7.80 15.70
CA CYS A 364 -13.80 7.03 15.59
C CYS A 364 -14.30 6.59 16.97
N PRO A 365 -15.63 6.49 17.18
CA PRO A 365 -16.18 5.88 18.39
C PRO A 365 -15.68 4.45 18.60
N LYS A 366 -15.75 3.95 19.84
CA LYS A 366 -15.40 2.56 20.16
C LYS A 366 -16.08 1.57 19.19
N ASN A 367 -15.30 0.61 18.67
CA ASN A 367 -15.68 -0.38 17.64
C ASN A 367 -16.03 0.18 16.25
N TYR A 368 -15.92 1.48 15.98
CA TYR A 368 -16.03 1.99 14.62
C TYR A 368 -14.66 1.93 13.94
N PHE A 369 -14.67 1.80 12.62
CA PHE A 369 -13.46 1.56 11.84
C PHE A 369 -13.12 2.80 11.00
N TYR A 370 -11.86 3.21 11.01
CA TYR A 370 -11.40 4.32 10.19
C TYR A 370 -11.49 3.91 8.71
N GLU A 371 -12.16 4.72 7.88
CA GLU A 371 -12.14 4.51 6.43
C GLU A 371 -10.79 4.96 5.84
N LYS A 372 -10.37 4.38 4.71
CA LYS A 372 -9.06 4.66 4.07
C LYS A 372 -8.83 6.16 3.76
N SER A 373 -9.89 6.96 3.63
CA SER A 373 -9.81 8.42 3.42
C SER A 373 -9.59 9.24 4.68
N LEU A 374 -9.66 8.63 5.87
CA LEU A 374 -9.60 9.30 7.18
C LEU A 374 -10.66 10.41 7.38
N ARG A 375 -11.78 10.39 6.65
CA ARG A 375 -12.88 11.38 6.83
C ARG A 375 -14.14 10.81 7.48
N GLU A 376 -14.31 9.48 7.41
CA GLU A 376 -15.52 8.79 7.85
C GLU A 376 -15.18 7.58 8.73
N CYS A 377 -16.09 7.30 9.66
CA CYS A 377 -16.05 6.11 10.50
C CYS A 377 -17.10 5.11 10.05
N ARG A 378 -16.70 3.88 9.73
CA ARG A 378 -17.61 2.78 9.39
C ARG A 378 -18.14 2.13 10.66
N LYS A 379 -19.43 1.75 10.61
CA LYS A 379 -20.10 1.06 11.71
C LYS A 379 -19.53 -0.36 11.87
N PRO A 380 -19.43 -0.86 13.11
CA PRO A 380 -19.15 -2.27 13.37
C PRO A 380 -20.21 -3.18 12.74
N ILE A 381 -19.75 -4.35 12.30
CA ILE A 381 -20.59 -5.45 11.81
C ILE A 381 -20.14 -6.75 12.49
N GLN A 382 -20.88 -7.82 12.27
CA GLN A 382 -20.43 -9.19 12.54
C GLN A 382 -20.01 -9.82 11.20
N PHE A 383 -19.04 -10.73 11.22
CA PHE A 383 -18.38 -11.28 10.03
C PHE A 383 -19.33 -11.75 8.90
N HIS A 384 -20.45 -12.41 9.24
CA HIS A 384 -21.41 -12.93 8.26
C HIS A 384 -22.44 -11.91 7.74
N LEU A 385 -22.42 -10.67 8.25
CA LEU A 385 -23.32 -9.59 7.81
C LEU A 385 -22.78 -8.87 6.57
N SER A 386 -23.63 -8.01 5.99
CA SER A 386 -23.25 -7.27 4.79
C SER A 386 -22.20 -6.20 5.06
N CYS A 387 -21.12 -6.19 4.28
CA CYS A 387 -20.06 -5.18 4.33
C CYS A 387 -20.16 -4.21 3.14
N THR A 388 -19.60 -3.01 3.27
CA THR A 388 -19.47 -2.01 2.19
C THR A 388 -18.02 -1.71 1.82
N SER A 389 -17.07 -2.00 2.71
CA SER A 389 -15.65 -1.65 2.59
C SER A 389 -14.77 -2.60 3.42
N ASP A 390 -13.50 -2.75 3.05
CA ASP A 390 -12.55 -3.67 3.72
C ASP A 390 -12.25 -3.26 5.17
N SER A 391 -12.40 -1.98 5.50
CA SER A 391 -12.26 -1.45 6.86
C SER A 391 -13.23 -2.09 7.85
N GLN A 392 -14.36 -2.63 7.36
CA GLN A 392 -15.29 -3.42 8.17
C GLN A 392 -14.90 -4.89 8.36
N CYS A 393 -13.94 -5.39 7.57
CA CYS A 393 -13.54 -6.79 7.56
C CYS A 393 -12.15 -7.04 8.16
N SER A 394 -11.22 -6.07 8.10
CA SER A 394 -9.92 -6.14 8.80
C SER A 394 -9.99 -6.45 10.32
N PRO A 395 -11.06 -6.09 11.07
CA PRO A 395 -11.26 -6.52 12.45
C PRO A 395 -11.61 -8.01 12.60
N PHE A 396 -11.55 -8.82 11.55
CA PHE A 396 -11.64 -10.28 11.61
C PHE A 396 -10.33 -10.97 11.24
N GLY A 397 -9.23 -10.23 11.04
CA GLY A 397 -7.93 -10.78 10.64
C GLY A 397 -7.67 -10.61 9.15
N ASP A 398 -7.10 -11.63 8.52
CA ASP A 398 -6.93 -11.72 7.06
C ASP A 398 -8.29 -11.92 6.37
N ALA A 399 -9.08 -10.85 6.32
CA ALA A 399 -10.44 -10.83 5.76
C ALA A 399 -10.74 -9.55 4.99
N TYR A 400 -11.36 -9.68 3.82
CA TYR A 400 -11.71 -8.60 2.90
C TYR A 400 -13.22 -8.51 2.67
N CYS A 401 -13.69 -7.37 2.16
CA CYS A 401 -15.10 -7.19 1.82
C CYS A 401 -15.36 -7.60 0.36
N HIS A 402 -15.90 -8.81 0.15
CA HIS A 402 -16.12 -9.36 -1.19
C HIS A 402 -16.96 -8.43 -2.07
N LEU A 403 -16.66 -8.39 -3.37
CA LEU A 403 -17.31 -7.50 -4.33
C LEU A 403 -18.69 -8.01 -4.79
N GLU A 404 -18.90 -9.33 -4.76
CA GLU A 404 -20.14 -9.96 -5.21
C GLU A 404 -21.28 -9.78 -4.21
N ILE A 405 -22.52 -9.74 -4.71
CA ILE A 405 -23.71 -9.50 -3.90
C ILE A 405 -24.31 -10.86 -3.45
N PRO A 406 -24.62 -11.07 -2.14
CA PRO A 406 -24.47 -10.12 -1.03
C PRO A 406 -23.02 -9.99 -0.55
N ARG A 407 -22.52 -8.76 -0.49
CA ARG A 407 -21.15 -8.43 -0.09
C ARG A 407 -20.96 -8.77 1.38
N ARG A 408 -20.07 -9.69 1.71
CA ARG A 408 -19.79 -10.16 3.08
C ARG A 408 -18.29 -10.22 3.34
N CYS A 409 -17.90 -10.14 4.60
CA CYS A 409 -16.52 -10.41 4.96
C CYS A 409 -16.18 -11.87 4.64
N THR A 410 -15.06 -12.05 3.94
CA THR A 410 -14.57 -13.34 3.47
C THR A 410 -13.11 -13.45 3.89
N CYS A 411 -12.68 -14.60 4.40
CA CYS A 411 -11.28 -14.82 4.72
C CYS A 411 -10.46 -14.88 3.41
N GLU A 412 -9.19 -14.49 3.49
CA GLU A 412 -8.21 -14.74 2.43
C GLU A 412 -8.03 -16.25 2.17
N GLU A 413 -7.56 -16.63 0.97
CA GLU A 413 -7.44 -18.05 0.54
C GLU A 413 -6.58 -18.93 1.47
N TYR A 414 -5.77 -18.33 2.35
CA TYR A 414 -4.85 -18.99 3.29
C TYR A 414 -5.34 -18.93 4.76
N ALA A 415 -6.56 -18.47 5.01
CA ALA A 415 -7.15 -18.36 6.33
C ALA A 415 -8.59 -18.92 6.37
N GLU A 416 -8.96 -19.55 7.49
CA GLU A 416 -10.31 -20.07 7.72
C GLU A 416 -10.97 -19.40 8.92
N TYR A 417 -12.29 -19.25 8.86
CA TYR A 417 -13.05 -18.60 9.93
C TYR A 417 -13.19 -19.52 11.16
N ASN A 418 -12.45 -19.20 12.21
CA ASN A 418 -12.55 -19.86 13.51
C ASN A 418 -13.74 -19.28 14.29
N ALA A 419 -14.84 -20.04 14.36
CA ALA A 419 -16.06 -19.60 15.04
C ALA A 419 -15.94 -19.44 16.58
N LEU A 420 -14.95 -20.05 17.23
CA LEU A 420 -14.70 -19.85 18.67
C LEU A 420 -14.09 -18.47 18.92
N LEU A 421 -13.12 -18.08 18.08
CA LEU A 421 -12.44 -16.79 18.14
C LEU A 421 -13.22 -15.67 17.43
N GLN A 422 -14.16 -16.03 16.55
CA GLN A 422 -14.87 -15.14 15.60
C GLN A 422 -13.94 -14.40 14.63
N MET A 423 -12.87 -15.06 14.17
CA MET A 423 -11.85 -14.45 13.31
C MET A 423 -11.38 -15.43 12.23
N CYS A 424 -10.93 -14.89 11.10
CA CYS A 424 -10.11 -15.61 10.14
C CYS A 424 -8.74 -15.90 10.77
N VAL A 425 -8.47 -17.18 10.97
CA VAL A 425 -7.22 -17.71 11.52
C VAL A 425 -6.48 -18.39 10.38
N TYR A 426 -5.20 -18.07 10.27
CA TYR A 426 -4.29 -18.70 9.33
C TYR A 426 -4.26 -20.23 9.49
N THR A 427 -4.46 -20.99 8.41
CA THR A 427 -4.58 -22.46 8.50
C THR A 427 -3.37 -23.24 8.01
N GLY A 428 -2.62 -22.75 7.02
CA GLY A 428 -1.50 -23.51 6.49
C GLY A 428 -0.58 -22.74 5.56
N THR A 429 0.70 -23.10 5.60
CA THR A 429 1.81 -22.27 5.10
C THR A 429 2.34 -22.65 3.71
N LEU A 430 1.90 -23.79 3.18
CA LEU A 430 2.31 -24.31 1.88
C LEU A 430 1.36 -23.81 0.78
N ASN A 431 1.91 -23.61 -0.41
CA ASN A 431 1.25 -23.02 -1.58
C ASN A 431 0.82 -21.54 -1.46
N VAL A 432 1.22 -20.78 -0.44
CA VAL A 432 1.02 -19.31 -0.43
C VAL A 432 1.86 -18.64 -1.54
N LYS A 433 1.37 -17.54 -2.13
CA LYS A 433 2.12 -16.76 -3.14
C LYS A 433 3.37 -16.13 -2.52
N CYS A 434 4.51 -16.24 -3.21
CA CYS A 434 5.79 -15.69 -2.78
C CYS A 434 6.57 -15.13 -3.99
N ASN A 435 7.51 -14.24 -3.72
CA ASN A 435 8.53 -13.76 -4.67
C ASN A 435 9.95 -14.19 -4.23
N THR A 436 10.16 -14.36 -2.92
CA THR A 436 11.41 -14.80 -2.29
C THR A 436 11.14 -15.84 -1.21
N ASP A 437 12.16 -16.60 -0.81
CA ASP A 437 12.06 -17.58 0.29
C ASP A 437 11.65 -16.91 1.62
N ASP A 438 12.03 -15.65 1.83
CA ASP A 438 11.64 -14.87 3.00
C ASP A 438 10.13 -14.60 3.08
N ASP A 439 9.41 -14.58 1.95
CA ASP A 439 7.95 -14.43 1.93
C ASP A 439 7.23 -15.68 2.49
N CYS A 440 7.94 -16.80 2.64
CA CYS A 440 7.35 -18.06 3.08
C CYS A 440 7.29 -18.18 4.62
N PRO A 441 6.08 -18.39 5.20
CA PRO A 441 5.91 -18.43 6.65
C PRO A 441 6.26 -19.77 7.29
N THR A 442 6.29 -20.90 6.55
CA THR A 442 6.78 -22.17 7.11
C THR A 442 8.27 -22.08 7.35
N LYS A 443 8.72 -22.48 8.54
CA LYS A 443 10.13 -22.82 8.74
C LYS A 443 10.50 -23.97 7.80
N HIS A 444 11.66 -23.88 7.15
CA HIS A 444 12.13 -24.85 6.16
C HIS A 444 11.26 -24.97 4.89
N SER A 445 10.46 -23.96 4.55
CA SER A 445 9.91 -23.79 3.21
C SER A 445 10.75 -22.82 2.37
N VAL A 446 10.62 -22.90 1.05
CA VAL A 446 11.28 -22.09 0.03
C VAL A 446 10.26 -21.66 -1.02
N CYS A 447 10.53 -20.56 -1.71
CA CYS A 447 9.68 -20.07 -2.79
C CYS A 447 10.02 -20.78 -4.09
N SER A 448 9.09 -21.60 -4.60
CA SER A 448 9.27 -22.36 -5.84
C SER A 448 8.09 -22.11 -6.78
N ASN A 449 8.36 -21.55 -7.96
CA ASN A 449 7.34 -21.18 -8.96
C ASN A 449 6.26 -20.22 -8.39
N ASN A 450 6.72 -19.16 -7.71
CA ASN A 450 5.90 -18.18 -6.99
C ASN A 450 4.96 -18.76 -5.92
N ARG A 451 5.20 -20.00 -5.44
CA ARG A 451 4.45 -20.60 -4.33
C ARG A 451 5.39 -21.26 -3.31
N CYS A 452 5.07 -21.13 -2.03
CA CYS A 452 5.86 -21.74 -0.96
C CYS A 452 5.74 -23.27 -0.96
N LYS A 453 6.87 -23.97 -0.91
CA LYS A 453 6.98 -25.44 -0.84
C LYS A 453 8.02 -25.83 0.19
N CYS A 454 8.02 -27.06 0.69
CA CYS A 454 9.10 -27.51 1.58
C CYS A 454 10.46 -27.47 0.86
N GLY A 455 11.46 -26.99 1.58
CA GLY A 455 12.84 -26.88 1.12
C GLY A 455 13.51 -28.25 1.01
N GLN A 456 14.70 -28.27 0.41
CA GLN A 456 15.43 -29.50 0.13
C GLN A 456 15.60 -30.36 1.40
N TYR A 457 15.27 -31.66 1.28
CA TYR A 457 15.25 -32.66 2.36
C TYR A 457 14.17 -32.50 3.43
N TYR A 458 13.24 -31.54 3.31
CA TYR A 458 12.06 -31.44 4.18
C TYR A 458 10.80 -31.86 3.43
N ILE A 459 9.92 -32.55 4.15
CA ILE A 459 8.74 -33.22 3.61
C ILE A 459 7.46 -32.68 4.27
N GLU A 460 6.39 -32.63 3.50
CA GLU A 460 5.10 -32.06 3.92
C GLU A 460 4.43 -32.96 4.97
N ASN A 461 4.19 -32.40 6.16
CA ASN A 461 3.50 -33.04 7.26
C ASN A 461 2.34 -32.14 7.68
N GLY A 462 1.19 -32.28 7.00
CA GLY A 462 0.06 -31.38 7.13
C GLY A 462 0.40 -29.98 6.63
N HIS A 463 0.72 -29.06 7.55
CA HIS A 463 1.04 -27.66 7.22
C HIS A 463 2.44 -27.23 7.68
N GLU A 464 3.29 -28.19 8.06
CA GLU A 464 4.68 -27.99 8.43
C GLU A 464 5.64 -28.78 7.52
N CYS A 465 6.87 -28.28 7.39
CA CYS A 465 7.96 -28.95 6.69
C CYS A 465 8.82 -29.72 7.70
N SER A 466 8.57 -31.02 7.82
CA SER A 466 9.27 -31.91 8.75
C SER A 466 10.54 -32.50 8.12
N ALA A 467 11.53 -32.91 8.93
CA ALA A 467 12.80 -33.40 8.39
C ALA A 467 12.64 -34.76 7.70
N GLY A 468 12.88 -34.79 6.40
CA GLY A 468 12.96 -36.00 5.57
C GLY A 468 14.39 -36.54 5.49
N VAL A 469 14.62 -37.52 4.61
CA VAL A 469 15.96 -38.11 4.42
C VAL A 469 16.92 -37.05 3.87
N GLY A 470 18.08 -36.91 4.50
CA GLY A 470 19.10 -35.89 4.21
C GLY A 470 19.02 -34.62 5.06
N ALA A 471 17.89 -34.35 5.73
CA ALA A 471 17.77 -33.17 6.60
C ALA A 471 18.55 -33.32 7.91
N VAL A 472 18.98 -32.18 8.47
CA VAL A 472 19.74 -32.12 9.73
C VAL A 472 18.85 -32.47 10.92
N CYS A 473 19.37 -33.29 11.83
CA CYS A 473 18.66 -33.79 13.01
C CYS A 473 19.57 -33.79 14.25
N ALA A 474 18.99 -33.87 15.45
CA ALA A 474 19.72 -34.06 16.70
C ALA A 474 19.51 -35.47 17.29
N LYS A 475 18.28 -36.00 17.18
CA LYS A 475 17.83 -37.31 17.66
C LYS A 475 16.92 -37.99 16.62
N ASN A 476 16.64 -39.28 16.82
CA ASN A 476 15.86 -40.08 15.86
C ASN A 476 14.43 -39.56 15.66
N ASP A 477 13.77 -39.05 16.70
CA ASP A 477 12.39 -38.55 16.61
C ASP A 477 12.26 -37.25 15.79
N ASP A 478 13.37 -36.59 15.46
CA ASP A 478 13.34 -35.39 14.62
C ASP A 478 13.08 -35.77 13.15
N CYS A 479 13.36 -37.02 12.77
CA CYS A 479 13.22 -37.54 11.42
C CYS A 479 11.80 -38.07 11.19
N PHE A 480 11.03 -37.39 10.33
CA PHE A 480 9.64 -37.73 10.03
C PHE A 480 9.50 -38.83 8.97
N ALA A 481 10.50 -38.97 8.07
CA ALA A 481 10.46 -40.00 7.03
C ALA A 481 10.36 -41.40 7.65
N PRO A 482 9.38 -42.24 7.22
CA PRO A 482 9.19 -43.57 7.80
C PRO A 482 10.44 -44.44 7.61
N ASN A 483 10.76 -45.26 8.61
CA ASN A 483 11.96 -46.12 8.64
C ASN A 483 13.31 -45.37 8.55
N SER A 484 13.36 -44.08 8.90
CA SER A 484 14.61 -43.32 9.04
C SER A 484 15.17 -43.30 10.48
N GLU A 485 16.43 -42.91 10.63
CA GLU A 485 17.15 -42.69 11.88
C GLU A 485 18.19 -41.55 11.74
N CYS A 486 18.53 -40.90 12.86
CA CYS A 486 19.40 -39.73 12.87
C CYS A 486 20.87 -40.13 13.06
N THR A 487 21.65 -40.10 11.98
CA THR A 487 23.02 -40.63 11.93
C THR A 487 24.03 -39.57 11.47
N SER A 488 25.28 -39.67 11.92
CA SER A 488 26.35 -38.78 11.45
C SER A 488 26.58 -38.93 9.95
N SER A 489 26.66 -37.83 9.19
CA SER A 489 27.01 -37.90 7.77
C SER A 489 28.40 -38.51 7.55
N HIS A 490 28.55 -39.26 6.45
CA HIS A 490 29.84 -39.77 5.97
C HIS A 490 30.52 -38.78 5.00
N SER A 491 30.23 -37.47 5.11
CA SER A 491 30.85 -36.42 4.30
C SER A 491 32.29 -36.15 4.74
N SER A 492 33.23 -36.22 3.79
CA SER A 492 34.68 -36.18 4.04
C SER A 492 35.29 -34.80 4.28
N ASP A 493 34.48 -33.80 4.66
CA ASP A 493 34.96 -32.44 4.94
C ASP A 493 35.17 -32.20 6.43
N TYR A 494 36.32 -31.60 6.73
CA TYR A 494 36.87 -31.42 8.07
C TYR A 494 36.37 -30.14 8.74
N GLU A 495 35.06 -29.92 8.81
CA GLU A 495 34.46 -29.00 9.79
C GLU A 495 32.95 -29.30 10.00
N GLN A 496 32.59 -29.56 11.26
CA GLN A 496 31.22 -29.85 11.76
C GLN A 496 30.54 -31.15 11.27
N LYS A 497 30.63 -32.20 12.11
CA LYS A 497 29.84 -33.43 11.98
C LYS A 497 28.36 -33.21 12.32
N ASN A 498 27.59 -32.69 11.38
CA ASN A 498 26.13 -32.67 11.50
C ASN A 498 25.58 -34.10 11.38
N LYS A 499 24.57 -34.43 12.20
CA LYS A 499 23.76 -35.63 11.98
C LYS A 499 22.66 -35.29 10.98
N ILE A 500 22.32 -36.26 10.15
CA ILE A 500 21.25 -36.18 9.17
C ILE A 500 20.35 -37.43 9.26
N CYS A 501 19.10 -37.27 8.86
CA CYS A 501 18.17 -38.38 8.76
C CYS A 501 18.59 -39.29 7.59
N GLN A 502 18.80 -40.58 7.86
CA GLN A 502 19.12 -41.60 6.85
C GLN A 502 18.18 -42.80 7.02
N CYS A 503 17.98 -43.57 5.96
CA CYS A 503 17.22 -44.82 6.04
C CYS A 503 17.93 -45.83 6.96
N ARG A 504 17.14 -46.53 7.80
CA ARG A 504 17.64 -47.62 8.63
C ARG A 504 18.19 -48.74 7.74
N ARG A 505 19.13 -49.52 8.27
CA ARG A 505 19.64 -50.74 7.60
C ARG A 505 18.49 -51.66 7.18
N GLY A 506 18.52 -52.15 5.95
CA GLY A 506 17.42 -52.91 5.35
C GLY A 506 16.43 -52.05 4.57
N PHE A 507 16.66 -50.73 4.43
CA PHE A 507 15.79 -49.82 3.67
C PHE A 507 16.59 -48.88 2.76
N VAL A 508 16.08 -48.63 1.55
CA VAL A 508 16.66 -47.73 0.55
C VAL A 508 15.79 -46.49 0.38
N HIS A 509 16.45 -45.34 0.21
CA HIS A 509 15.79 -44.06 -0.05
C HIS A 509 15.17 -44.01 -1.45
N PHE A 510 13.88 -43.71 -1.55
CA PHE A 510 13.19 -43.47 -2.81
C PHE A 510 12.17 -42.32 -2.65
N ARG A 511 12.34 -41.25 -3.43
CA ARG A 511 11.62 -39.97 -3.30
C ARG A 511 11.79 -39.36 -1.91
N ASP A 512 10.81 -39.59 -1.03
CA ASP A 512 10.69 -39.01 0.32
C ASP A 512 10.56 -40.11 1.40
N GLU A 513 10.68 -41.38 1.00
CA GLU A 513 10.44 -42.56 1.84
C GLU A 513 11.64 -43.51 1.89
N CYS A 514 11.71 -44.34 2.93
CA CYS A 514 12.64 -45.46 3.04
C CYS A 514 11.89 -46.79 2.85
N LEU A 515 12.12 -47.44 1.71
CA LEU A 515 11.46 -48.69 1.29
C LEU A 515 12.32 -49.92 1.61
N SER A 516 11.72 -51.02 2.05
CA SER A 516 12.47 -52.20 2.51
C SER A 516 13.15 -52.97 1.39
N GLU A 517 14.42 -53.33 1.58
CA GLU A 517 15.24 -54.17 0.69
C GLU A 517 14.69 -55.61 0.54
N GLY A 518 13.71 -56.01 1.34
CA GLY A 518 13.14 -57.37 1.37
C GLY A 518 11.96 -57.63 0.41
N SER A 519 11.35 -56.61 -0.21
CA SER A 519 10.16 -56.79 -1.07
C SER A 519 10.50 -56.96 -2.57
N SER A 520 11.78 -57.08 -2.92
CA SER A 520 12.27 -56.92 -4.30
C SER A 520 12.95 -58.15 -4.90
N ASN A 521 12.29 -59.31 -4.88
CA ASN A 521 12.70 -60.47 -5.70
C ASN A 521 11.58 -61.09 -6.56
N ALA A 522 10.45 -60.39 -6.72
CA ALA A 522 9.42 -60.72 -7.70
C ALA A 522 8.91 -59.50 -8.47
N GLU A 523 8.64 -58.37 -7.81
CA GLU A 523 8.04 -57.21 -8.47
C GLU A 523 9.06 -56.30 -9.18
N ILE A 524 10.27 -56.12 -8.62
CA ILE A 524 11.30 -55.27 -9.26
C ILE A 524 11.82 -55.86 -10.58
N LEU A 525 11.84 -57.19 -10.77
CA LEU A 525 12.26 -57.76 -12.07
C LEU A 525 11.16 -57.70 -13.15
N GLN A 526 9.90 -57.46 -12.79
CA GLN A 526 8.78 -57.39 -13.72
C GLN A 526 8.46 -55.94 -14.13
N ILE A 527 8.78 -54.96 -13.29
CA ILE A 527 8.69 -53.51 -13.60
C ILE A 527 9.73 -53.11 -14.67
N PHE A 528 10.94 -53.68 -14.65
CA PHE A 528 12.06 -53.22 -15.50
C PHE A 528 12.06 -53.73 -16.95
N CYS A 529 11.12 -54.58 -17.39
CA CYS A 529 11.16 -55.19 -18.74
C CYS A 529 9.82 -55.39 -19.45
N LYS A 530 8.76 -54.64 -19.12
CA LYS A 530 7.49 -54.72 -19.87
C LYS A 530 6.73 -53.43 -20.23
N GLU A 531 7.12 -52.26 -19.72
CA GLU A 531 6.48 -50.98 -20.11
C GLU A 531 7.36 -50.05 -20.98
N PHE A 532 8.60 -50.44 -21.29
CA PHE A 532 9.49 -49.69 -22.18
C PHE A 532 9.17 -49.90 -23.67
N SER A 533 7.97 -49.50 -24.11
CA SER A 533 7.69 -49.40 -25.56
C SER A 533 6.62 -48.40 -25.99
N TYR A 534 5.79 -47.83 -25.10
CA TYR A 534 4.68 -46.94 -25.50
C TYR A 534 4.56 -45.60 -24.76
N LEU A 535 5.40 -45.31 -23.77
CA LEU A 535 5.48 -43.97 -23.13
C LEU A 535 6.75 -43.16 -23.50
N ILE A 536 7.43 -43.54 -24.59
CA ILE A 536 8.46 -42.71 -25.24
C ILE A 536 7.77 -41.58 -26.04
N PHE A 537 6.89 -40.82 -25.39
CA PHE A 537 6.20 -39.67 -26.00
C PHE A 537 5.67 -38.60 -25.02
N ILE A 538 6.09 -38.62 -23.75
CA ILE A 538 5.96 -37.44 -22.89
C ILE A 538 7.32 -36.72 -22.86
N VAL A 539 7.32 -35.55 -23.49
CA VAL A 539 8.48 -34.70 -23.74
C VAL A 539 9.10 -34.25 -22.42
N LEU A 540 10.30 -34.72 -22.10
CA LEU A 540 11.19 -34.01 -21.17
C LEU A 540 11.54 -32.68 -21.82
N LEU A 541 10.97 -31.59 -21.29
CA LEU A 541 11.27 -30.23 -21.71
C LEU A 541 12.62 -29.84 -21.11
N ALA A 542 13.49 -29.25 -21.91
CA ALA A 542 14.81 -28.82 -21.47
C ALA A 542 14.69 -27.66 -20.47
N GLU A 543 15.29 -27.84 -19.29
CA GLU A 543 15.31 -26.82 -18.23
C GLU A 543 16.46 -25.81 -18.41
N ASP A 544 17.48 -26.14 -19.21
CA ASP A 544 18.68 -25.31 -19.42
C ASP A 544 19.12 -25.21 -20.88
N ILE A 545 19.75 -24.08 -21.22
CA ILE A 545 20.47 -23.91 -22.48
C ILE A 545 21.66 -24.88 -22.50
N GLY A 546 21.83 -25.63 -23.59
CA GLY A 546 22.84 -26.69 -23.65
C GLY A 546 22.37 -28.09 -23.25
N ALA A 547 21.12 -28.28 -22.83
CA ALA A 547 20.52 -29.60 -22.70
C ALA A 547 20.55 -30.36 -24.05
N GLU A 548 20.69 -31.69 -24.00
CA GLU A 548 20.56 -32.53 -25.19
C GLU A 548 19.09 -32.56 -25.67
N CYS A 549 18.90 -32.58 -26.98
CA CYS A 549 17.59 -32.60 -27.61
C CYS A 549 17.62 -33.36 -28.94
N VAL A 550 16.44 -33.77 -29.37
CA VAL A 550 16.16 -34.43 -30.65
C VAL A 550 15.26 -33.54 -31.52
N ASP A 551 14.38 -32.74 -30.91
CA ASP A 551 13.45 -31.84 -31.57
C ASP A 551 13.36 -30.49 -30.83
N SER A 552 13.03 -29.41 -31.53
CA SER A 552 12.91 -28.05 -30.97
C SER A 552 11.71 -27.91 -30.02
N GLU A 553 10.70 -28.77 -30.10
CA GLU A 553 9.59 -28.79 -29.14
C GLU A 553 10.07 -29.06 -27.70
N GLN A 554 11.19 -29.79 -27.51
CA GLN A 554 11.82 -29.98 -26.20
C GLN A 554 12.42 -28.67 -25.63
N CYS A 555 12.87 -27.77 -26.51
CA CYS A 555 13.53 -26.51 -26.13
C CYS A 555 12.55 -25.33 -25.95
N LYS A 556 11.24 -25.57 -26.11
CA LYS A 556 10.20 -24.54 -26.26
C LYS A 556 9.97 -23.68 -25.02
N LEU A 557 10.11 -24.25 -23.81
CA LEU A 557 10.03 -23.49 -22.56
C LEU A 557 11.13 -22.44 -22.41
N LEU A 558 12.27 -22.64 -23.08
CA LEU A 558 13.40 -21.71 -23.10
C LEU A 558 13.34 -20.70 -24.26
N GLY A 559 12.31 -20.78 -25.12
CA GLY A 559 12.27 -20.04 -26.39
C GLY A 559 13.38 -20.43 -27.37
N ALA A 560 14.07 -21.54 -27.12
CA ALA A 560 15.25 -21.99 -27.85
C ALA A 560 14.87 -22.96 -28.98
N SER A 561 15.84 -23.33 -29.81
CA SER A 561 15.68 -24.35 -30.86
C SER A 561 16.73 -25.44 -30.71
N CYS A 562 16.42 -26.66 -31.15
CA CYS A 562 17.34 -27.78 -31.11
C CYS A 562 18.31 -27.71 -32.30
N ASN A 563 19.57 -27.36 -32.05
CA ASN A 563 20.61 -27.30 -33.08
C ASN A 563 21.74 -28.27 -32.73
N ASN A 564 22.13 -29.14 -33.68
CA ASN A 564 23.17 -30.16 -33.48
C ASN A 564 22.96 -31.04 -32.23
N GLY A 565 21.70 -31.41 -31.95
CA GLY A 565 21.33 -32.23 -30.80
C GLY A 565 21.35 -31.49 -29.45
N ARG A 566 21.39 -30.15 -29.44
CA ARG A 566 21.49 -29.35 -28.22
C ARG A 566 20.63 -28.07 -28.28
N CYS A 567 19.89 -27.77 -27.20
CA CYS A 567 19.05 -26.57 -27.12
C CYS A 567 19.91 -25.29 -27.12
N SER A 568 19.64 -24.38 -28.05
CA SER A 568 20.38 -23.13 -28.23
C SER A 568 19.49 -22.01 -28.80
N CYS A 569 19.79 -20.76 -28.44
CA CYS A 569 19.11 -19.60 -29.04
C CYS A 569 19.52 -19.45 -30.51
N THR A 570 18.59 -18.99 -31.36
CA THR A 570 18.95 -18.63 -32.75
C THR A 570 19.83 -17.37 -32.79
N TYR A 571 20.48 -17.10 -33.92
CA TYR A 571 21.33 -15.92 -34.07
C TYR A 571 20.59 -14.58 -33.87
N GLN A 572 19.27 -14.54 -34.11
CA GLN A 572 18.41 -13.38 -33.88
C GLN A 572 17.95 -13.24 -32.42
N GLN A 573 18.28 -14.19 -31.54
CA GLN A 573 17.92 -14.19 -30.13
C GLN A 573 19.15 -14.04 -29.24
N HIS A 574 18.94 -13.60 -28.00
CA HIS A 574 19.93 -13.58 -26.93
C HIS A 574 19.36 -14.28 -25.69
N PHE A 575 20.21 -14.95 -24.92
CA PHE A 575 19.79 -15.63 -23.70
C PHE A 575 19.83 -14.65 -22.52
N THR A 576 18.67 -14.37 -21.92
CA THR A 576 18.54 -13.48 -20.75
C THR A 576 17.46 -14.02 -19.82
N ASN A 577 17.68 -13.91 -18.51
CA ASN A 577 16.74 -14.35 -17.46
C ASN A 577 16.16 -15.78 -17.67
N GLY A 578 16.96 -16.73 -18.17
CA GLY A 578 16.53 -18.12 -18.42
C GLY A 578 15.81 -18.36 -19.75
N TYR A 579 15.66 -17.35 -20.62
CA TYR A 579 14.90 -17.45 -21.87
C TYR A 579 15.64 -16.84 -23.07
N CYS A 580 15.43 -17.39 -24.27
CA CYS A 580 15.93 -16.87 -25.54
C CYS A 580 15.02 -15.77 -26.09
N GLU A 581 15.24 -14.52 -25.68
CA GLU A 581 14.48 -13.36 -26.15
C GLU A 581 14.98 -12.87 -27.50
N THR A 582 14.09 -12.28 -28.30
CA THR A 582 14.45 -11.73 -29.62
C THR A 582 15.27 -10.46 -29.46
N LYS A 583 16.40 -10.33 -30.16
CA LYS A 583 17.24 -9.13 -30.15
C LYS A 583 16.52 -7.97 -30.84
N LYS A 584 16.38 -6.84 -30.14
CA LYS A 584 15.90 -5.56 -30.67
C LYS A 584 16.94 -4.46 -30.49
N GLY A 585 17.26 -3.76 -31.56
CA GLY A 585 18.27 -2.70 -31.59
C GLY A 585 17.76 -1.34 -31.09
N ILE A 586 18.67 -0.38 -30.92
CA ILE A 586 18.31 1.00 -30.51
C ILE A 586 17.37 1.64 -31.55
N GLY A 587 16.20 2.07 -31.10
CA GLY A 587 15.16 2.68 -31.92
C GLY A 587 14.17 1.71 -32.56
N GLU A 588 14.28 0.40 -32.29
CA GLU A 588 13.27 -0.58 -32.70
C GLU A 588 12.11 -0.67 -31.69
N LEU A 589 10.95 -1.11 -32.16
CA LEU A 589 9.78 -1.37 -31.33
C LEU A 589 10.02 -2.57 -30.41
N CYS A 590 9.67 -2.42 -29.13
CA CYS A 590 9.75 -3.45 -28.10
C CYS A 590 8.42 -3.59 -27.36
N SER A 591 8.06 -4.84 -27.03
CA SER A 591 6.94 -5.19 -26.16
C SER A 591 7.40 -5.51 -24.74
N LYS A 592 8.66 -5.91 -24.56
CA LYS A 592 9.29 -6.17 -23.26
C LYS A 592 10.66 -5.52 -23.15
N ALA A 593 11.06 -5.18 -21.92
CA ALA A 593 12.40 -4.65 -21.64
C ALA A 593 13.54 -5.65 -21.96
N THR A 594 13.26 -6.95 -21.93
CA THR A 594 14.20 -8.05 -22.21
C THR A 594 14.51 -8.24 -23.70
N GLU A 595 13.72 -7.68 -24.61
CA GLU A 595 13.96 -7.76 -26.05
C GLU A 595 15.11 -6.83 -26.49
N CYS A 596 15.30 -5.70 -25.80
CA CYS A 596 16.31 -4.71 -26.16
C CYS A 596 17.74 -5.23 -25.90
N TYR A 597 18.56 -5.33 -26.95
CA TYR A 597 19.90 -5.92 -26.89
C TYR A 597 20.93 -5.19 -27.77
N ILE A 598 22.14 -5.00 -27.24
CA ILE A 598 23.36 -4.59 -27.95
C ILE A 598 24.57 -5.42 -27.51
N GLU A 599 25.50 -5.69 -28.43
CA GLU A 599 26.62 -6.63 -28.22
C GLU A 599 27.65 -6.21 -27.16
N LYS A 600 27.77 -4.90 -26.88
CA LYS A 600 28.80 -4.37 -25.96
C LYS A 600 28.34 -4.25 -24.50
N ASP A 601 27.22 -3.56 -24.24
CA ASP A 601 26.68 -3.42 -22.89
C ASP A 601 25.16 -3.17 -22.89
N SER A 602 24.39 -4.25 -22.96
CA SER A 602 22.92 -4.20 -22.91
C SER A 602 22.37 -3.64 -21.58
N LYS A 603 23.18 -3.47 -20.52
CA LYS A 603 22.70 -2.93 -19.23
C LYS A 603 22.36 -1.43 -19.29
N ASN A 604 22.87 -0.71 -20.29
CA ASN A 604 22.59 0.72 -20.49
C ASN A 604 21.43 0.96 -21.48
N LEU A 605 20.66 -0.09 -21.79
CA LEU A 605 19.51 -0.05 -22.68
C LEU A 605 18.21 -0.31 -21.88
N GLU A 606 17.10 0.28 -22.32
CA GLU A 606 15.77 0.12 -21.72
C GLU A 606 14.66 0.25 -22.76
N CYS A 607 13.56 -0.50 -22.61
CA CYS A 607 12.36 -0.32 -23.43
C CYS A 607 11.54 0.83 -22.84
N ARG A 608 11.38 1.94 -23.56
CA ARG A 608 10.62 3.12 -23.13
C ARG A 608 9.70 3.61 -24.22
N ASN A 609 8.45 3.86 -23.86
CA ASN A 609 7.37 4.20 -24.80
C ASN A 609 7.32 3.21 -25.98
N SER A 610 7.45 1.91 -25.67
CA SER A 610 7.51 0.79 -26.62
C SER A 610 8.63 0.85 -27.66
N ILE A 611 9.71 1.60 -27.39
CA ILE A 611 10.91 1.70 -28.25
C ILE A 611 12.17 1.45 -27.41
N CYS A 612 13.14 0.68 -27.93
CA CYS A 612 14.43 0.46 -27.26
C CYS A 612 15.29 1.75 -27.28
N GLN A 613 15.63 2.28 -26.11
CA GLN A 613 16.36 3.53 -25.93
C GLN A 613 17.51 3.39 -24.93
N CYS A 614 18.53 4.24 -25.02
CA CYS A 614 19.60 4.28 -24.02
C CYS A 614 19.08 4.88 -22.70
N ARG A 615 19.56 4.33 -21.57
CA ARG A 615 19.26 4.83 -20.22
C ARG A 615 19.76 6.26 -20.01
N TYR A 616 19.13 6.98 -19.09
CA TYR A 616 19.52 8.34 -18.70
C TYR A 616 21.03 8.48 -18.45
N GLY A 617 21.65 9.51 -19.03
CA GLY A 617 23.10 9.74 -18.99
C GLY A 617 23.91 9.06 -20.11
N PHE A 618 23.25 8.29 -20.98
CA PHE A 618 23.85 7.68 -22.16
C PHE A 618 23.10 8.12 -23.43
N GLN A 619 23.81 8.18 -24.55
CA GLN A 619 23.25 8.49 -25.87
C GLN A 619 23.65 7.39 -26.86
N SER A 620 22.82 7.13 -27.86
CA SER A 620 23.18 6.20 -28.93
C SER A 620 24.38 6.74 -29.71
N ASP A 621 25.35 5.88 -29.99
CA ASP A 621 26.38 6.16 -30.98
C ASP A 621 25.76 6.41 -32.38
N VAL A 622 26.51 7.03 -33.29
CA VAL A 622 26.04 7.46 -34.62
C VAL A 622 25.43 6.30 -35.41
N ASP A 623 26.02 5.10 -35.28
CA ASP A 623 25.61 3.87 -35.92
C ASP A 623 24.44 3.13 -35.21
N LYS A 624 23.95 3.64 -34.07
CA LYS A 624 22.93 2.98 -33.20
C LYS A 624 23.30 1.58 -32.69
N LYS A 625 24.59 1.25 -32.62
CA LYS A 625 25.10 -0.06 -32.16
C LYS A 625 25.53 -0.09 -30.68
N ASP A 626 25.59 1.06 -30.03
CA ASP A 626 26.16 1.21 -28.68
C ASP A 626 25.50 2.38 -27.94
N CYS A 627 25.48 2.32 -26.61
CA CYS A 627 25.03 3.41 -25.74
C CYS A 627 26.25 4.03 -25.06
N ILE A 628 26.74 5.14 -25.60
CA ILE A 628 27.92 5.83 -25.09
C ILE A 628 27.55 6.75 -23.92
N ARG A 629 28.32 6.69 -22.83
CA ARG A 629 28.11 7.59 -21.68
C ARG A 629 28.37 9.03 -22.11
N VAL A 630 27.38 9.89 -21.92
CA VAL A 630 27.53 11.33 -22.11
C VAL A 630 28.32 11.87 -20.91
N VAL A 631 29.65 11.79 -21.00
CA VAL A 631 30.52 12.39 -19.98
C VAL A 631 30.47 13.92 -20.14
N PRO A 632 29.89 14.69 -19.21
CA PRO A 632 30.05 16.14 -19.23
C PRO A 632 31.55 16.43 -19.09
N SER A 633 32.12 17.11 -20.08
CA SER A 633 33.57 17.18 -20.31
C SER A 633 34.36 17.62 -19.07
N LYS A 634 34.85 16.64 -18.29
CA LYS A 634 35.99 16.85 -17.40
C LYS A 634 37.21 17.04 -18.30
N LYS A 635 37.57 18.31 -18.46
CA LYS A 635 38.74 18.78 -19.19
C LYS A 635 39.99 18.06 -18.69
N ASN A 636 40.41 17.01 -19.39
CA ASN A 636 41.77 16.52 -19.27
C ASN A 636 42.72 17.62 -19.74
N SER A 637 43.69 17.93 -18.89
CA SER A 637 44.64 19.02 -19.08
C SER A 637 45.61 18.72 -20.22
N SER A 638 45.24 19.05 -21.46
CA SER A 638 46.23 19.51 -22.44
C SER A 638 46.51 20.99 -22.17
N GLY A 639 47.77 21.32 -21.89
CA GLY A 639 48.17 22.61 -21.33
C GLY A 639 48.01 23.81 -22.27
N LYS A 640 46.79 24.34 -22.38
CA LYS A 640 46.52 25.71 -22.87
C LYS A 640 45.54 26.40 -21.92
N PRO A 641 45.86 27.58 -21.36
CA PRO A 641 44.97 28.25 -20.42
C PRO A 641 43.68 28.69 -21.13
N SER A 642 42.53 28.39 -20.52
CA SER A 642 41.22 28.83 -21.01
C SER A 642 41.20 30.34 -21.18
N ALA A 643 40.62 30.84 -22.28
CA ALA A 643 40.47 32.27 -22.54
C ALA A 643 39.84 33.03 -21.36
N LEU A 644 38.90 32.40 -20.63
CA LEU A 644 38.33 32.98 -19.42
C LEU A 644 39.39 33.15 -18.31
N LYS A 645 40.25 32.15 -18.06
CA LYS A 645 41.37 32.29 -17.12
C LYS A 645 42.41 33.32 -17.59
N VAL A 646 42.69 33.40 -18.89
CA VAL A 646 43.58 34.42 -19.46
C VAL A 646 42.99 35.83 -19.26
N VAL A 647 41.69 36.01 -19.51
CA VAL A 647 40.98 37.28 -19.25
C VAL A 647 40.94 37.59 -17.75
N THR A 648 40.68 36.62 -16.87
CA THR A 648 40.74 36.84 -15.41
C THR A 648 42.15 37.23 -14.95
N PHE A 649 43.21 36.58 -15.46
CA PHE A 649 44.60 36.98 -15.15
C PHE A 649 44.97 38.35 -15.75
N LEU A 650 44.49 38.70 -16.94
CA LEU A 650 44.67 40.04 -17.53
C LEU A 650 43.93 41.11 -16.73
N LEU A 651 42.69 40.84 -16.30
CA LEU A 651 41.90 41.77 -15.48
C LEU A 651 42.52 41.96 -14.10
N ILE A 652 42.91 40.88 -13.41
CA ILE A 652 43.62 40.95 -12.12
C ILE A 652 44.98 41.67 -12.30
N GLY A 653 45.75 41.34 -13.34
CA GLY A 653 47.00 42.01 -13.66
C GLY A 653 46.82 43.51 -13.96
N SER A 654 45.77 43.88 -14.67
CA SER A 654 45.42 45.28 -14.93
C SER A 654 45.02 46.03 -13.66
N ALA A 655 44.28 45.39 -12.75
CA ALA A 655 43.95 45.96 -11.44
C ALA A 655 45.19 46.17 -10.56
N PHE A 656 46.15 45.22 -10.56
CA PHE A 656 47.43 45.39 -9.85
C PHE A 656 48.33 46.45 -10.47
N LEU A 657 48.34 46.61 -11.80
CA LEU A 657 49.11 47.68 -12.46
C LEU A 657 48.48 49.06 -12.22
N VAL A 658 47.15 49.18 -12.24
CA VAL A 658 46.45 50.44 -11.94
C VAL A 658 46.67 50.86 -10.48
N THR A 659 46.58 49.94 -9.52
CA THR A 659 46.86 50.25 -8.11
C THR A 659 48.34 50.56 -7.85
N SER A 660 49.27 49.84 -8.48
CA SER A 660 50.71 50.12 -8.35
C SER A 660 51.11 51.47 -8.97
N ALA A 661 50.50 51.85 -10.10
CA ALA A 661 50.72 53.15 -10.73
C ALA A 661 50.14 54.30 -9.90
N ALA A 662 48.93 54.13 -9.35
CA ALA A 662 48.30 55.12 -8.46
C ALA A 662 49.11 55.33 -7.17
N ILE A 663 49.64 54.27 -6.56
CA ILE A 663 50.49 54.37 -5.36
C ILE A 663 51.83 55.05 -5.69
N LYS A 664 52.41 54.80 -6.88
CA LYS A 664 53.68 55.42 -7.28
C LYS A 664 53.57 56.93 -7.59
N GLN A 665 52.38 57.43 -7.91
CA GLN A 665 52.08 58.86 -8.06
C GLN A 665 51.68 59.56 -6.74
N ALA A 666 51.62 58.82 -5.63
CA ALA A 666 51.31 59.36 -4.30
C ALA A 666 52.55 59.47 -3.37
N TYR A 667 53.71 58.99 -3.82
CA TYR A 667 54.96 58.91 -3.03
C TYR A 667 56.19 59.51 -3.74
N TYR A 668 55.98 60.20 -4.86
CA TYR A 668 56.92 61.08 -5.56
C TYR A 668 56.15 62.29 -6.09
#